data_AF-A0A3D4YLH8-F1
#
_entry.id   AF-A0A3D4YLH8-F1
#
_cell.length_a   1.000
_cell.length_b   1.000
_cell.length_c   1.000
_cell.angle_alpha   90.00
_cell.angle_beta   90.00
_cell.angle_gamma   90.00
#
_symmetry.space_group_name_H-M   'P 1'
#
loop_
_entity.id
_entity.type
_entity.pdbx_description
1 polymer ?
#
loop_
_entity_poly.entity_id
_entity_poly.type
_entity_poly.pdbx_seq_one_letter_code
_entity_poly.pdbx_strand_id
1 'polypeptide(L)'
;VLASEAGALEIPVENIRAKGRLEPGKMLVVNTTQGRILDDEAIKMELASVRPYRRWVAEGRVDLSGLIAERAGKELQLREELDPISPLQLREERDPRSQIKEDDRSETLHDDRALSLHARQRAFGYTADEVKMVLGPMSEAGEEPAGSMGNDTPLAVLSRRPQLLFSYFRQMFAQVTNPAIDPIREQLVMSLSMNLGPQSNLLDETAEHAQQLHIGQPVLTEQAMSALRGVTDPTLRAVTLPALFAVADGTRGLESAVNALCRAASRAVADGCGILILSDREMSADQAPIPSALAVAAVHHHLIRERLRWRVSLVAETGEAREVSHLALLVAYGASAVHPYLALETVAALARPEATGDKPHGAAAQERYVKALDKGLLKIMSKMGISTLQSYCGAQLWEAVGLSTALVDRHFVGTPSRVGGIDLDLIAEETLRRHAFAFEDASTSEEASVARLDPGGEYQYRAQGEHHNWNPMTIAKLQHATRSDSYSTFKEFSRLANHETRQQSTLRGLLAFVQRDPVPLDEVEPASAITRRFCTGAMSFGSLGKEAHETLAIAMNRLGGRSNSGEGGEDPARFGTDRNSAIKQVASARFGVTAEYLVNASELQIKIAQGAKPGEGGQLPGHKVDAVIARTRHSVPGVTLISPPPH
;
A
#
# COMPACT_ATOMS: atom_id res chain seq x y z
N VAL A 1 -41.26 -5.62 17.85
CA VAL A 1 -40.88 -4.35 17.18
C VAL A 1 -39.37 -4.38 16.98
N LEU A 2 -38.91 -4.16 15.75
CA LEU A 2 -37.50 -3.95 15.44
C LEU A 2 -37.39 -2.51 14.92
N ALA A 3 -36.51 -1.72 15.51
CA ALA A 3 -36.30 -0.31 15.16
C ALA A 3 -34.82 0.04 15.37
N SER A 4 -34.34 1.10 14.70
CA SER A 4 -32.96 1.58 14.85
C SER A 4 -32.64 2.03 16.28
N GLU A 5 -33.67 2.43 17.05
CA GLU A 5 -33.52 2.87 18.44
C GLU A 5 -34.54 2.18 19.35
N ALA A 6 -34.12 1.89 20.57
CA ALA A 6 -35.02 1.41 21.61
C ALA A 6 -35.94 2.55 22.08
N GLY A 7 -37.23 2.27 22.25
CA GLY A 7 -38.23 3.27 22.67
C GLY A 7 -38.93 3.99 21.52
N ALA A 8 -38.68 3.62 20.26
CA ALA A 8 -39.40 4.16 19.10
C ALA A 8 -40.92 3.93 19.14
N LEU A 9 -41.38 2.95 19.93
CA LEU A 9 -42.78 2.70 20.22
C LEU A 9 -42.97 2.50 21.71
N GLU A 10 -43.99 3.14 22.27
CA GLU A 10 -44.39 2.95 23.67
C GLU A 10 -45.13 1.62 23.81
N ILE A 11 -44.54 0.70 24.58
CA ILE A 11 -45.11 -0.63 24.86
C ILE A 11 -45.11 -0.79 26.39
N PRO A 12 -46.28 -1.04 27.02
CA PRO A 12 -46.34 -1.31 28.45
C PRO A 12 -45.39 -2.45 28.83
N VAL A 13 -44.60 -2.28 29.89
CA VAL A 13 -43.50 -3.19 30.26
C VAL A 13 -44.02 -4.59 30.53
N GLU A 14 -45.22 -4.71 31.09
CA GLU A 14 -45.94 -5.95 31.34
C GLU A 14 -46.23 -6.76 30.06
N ASN A 15 -46.25 -6.11 28.89
CA ASN A 15 -46.48 -6.76 27.59
C ASN A 15 -45.17 -7.15 26.89
N ILE A 16 -44.01 -6.89 27.50
CA ILE A 16 -42.70 -7.15 26.89
C ILE A 16 -42.16 -8.49 27.35
N ARG A 17 -42.23 -9.49 26.48
CA ARG A 17 -41.63 -10.81 26.73
C ARG A 17 -40.09 -10.80 26.69
N ALA A 18 -39.49 -10.07 25.77
CA ALA A 18 -38.03 -10.01 25.57
C ALA A 18 -37.60 -8.67 24.96
N LYS A 19 -36.38 -8.23 25.30
CA LYS A 19 -35.68 -7.09 24.68
C LYS A 19 -34.28 -7.54 24.26
N GLY A 20 -33.84 -7.14 23.08
CA GLY A 20 -32.53 -7.50 22.54
C GLY A 20 -32.12 -6.59 21.39
N ARG A 21 -31.01 -6.94 20.73
CA ARG A 21 -30.47 -6.23 19.56
C ARG A 21 -29.89 -7.24 18.56
N LEU A 22 -29.73 -6.83 17.31
CA LEU A 22 -28.94 -7.60 16.35
C LEU A 22 -27.45 -7.34 16.59
N GLU A 23 -26.67 -8.42 16.60
CA GLU A 23 -25.20 -8.39 16.71
C GLU A 23 -24.58 -8.57 15.32
N PRO A 24 -23.28 -8.30 15.13
CA PRO A 24 -22.63 -8.44 13.83
C PRO A 24 -22.88 -9.80 13.18
N GLY A 25 -23.40 -9.79 11.94
CA GLY A 25 -23.68 -10.98 11.16
C GLY A 25 -24.88 -11.83 11.62
N LYS A 26 -25.67 -11.36 12.60
CA LYS A 26 -26.88 -12.06 13.07
C LYS A 26 -28.13 -11.61 12.32
N MET A 27 -29.05 -12.55 12.12
CA MET A 27 -30.34 -12.33 11.46
C MET A 27 -31.52 -12.60 12.39
N LEU A 28 -32.67 -12.01 12.04
CA LEU A 28 -33.96 -12.25 12.68
C LEU A 28 -35.04 -12.20 11.60
N VAL A 29 -35.90 -13.21 11.54
CA VAL A 29 -36.97 -13.30 10.53
C VAL A 29 -38.29 -13.61 11.21
N VAL A 30 -39.36 -12.96 10.78
CA VAL A 30 -40.72 -13.31 11.15
C VAL A 30 -41.34 -14.10 10.00
N ASN A 31 -41.58 -15.39 10.21
CA ASN A 31 -42.32 -16.21 9.26
C ASN A 31 -43.81 -16.07 9.53
N THR A 32 -44.49 -15.24 8.73
CA THR A 32 -45.90 -14.90 8.92
C THR A 32 -46.85 -16.06 8.58
N THR A 33 -46.47 -16.95 7.66
CA THR A 33 -47.26 -18.13 7.31
C THR A 33 -47.28 -19.16 8.43
N GLN A 34 -46.13 -19.38 9.08
CA GLN A 34 -45.99 -20.32 10.20
C GLN A 34 -46.28 -19.67 11.57
N GLY A 35 -46.49 -18.35 11.62
CA GLY A 35 -46.72 -17.61 12.86
C GLY A 35 -45.56 -17.68 13.86
N ARG A 36 -44.31 -17.87 13.38
CA ARG A 36 -43.13 -18.03 14.25
C ARG A 36 -42.04 -17.00 13.95
N ILE A 37 -41.27 -16.68 14.98
CA ILE A 37 -40.06 -15.88 14.88
C ILE A 37 -38.87 -16.86 14.78
N LEU A 38 -38.04 -16.67 13.77
CA LEU A 38 -36.81 -17.42 13.56
C LEU A 38 -35.62 -16.58 14.01
N ASP A 39 -34.80 -17.16 14.87
CA ASP A 39 -33.53 -16.58 15.29
C ASP A 39 -32.40 -16.93 14.31
N ASP A 40 -31.22 -16.38 14.56
CA ASP A 40 -30.05 -16.51 13.70
C ASP A 40 -29.65 -17.96 13.41
N GLU A 41 -29.64 -18.81 14.45
CA GLU A 41 -29.22 -20.20 14.34
C GLU A 41 -30.24 -21.01 13.52
N ALA A 42 -31.54 -20.83 13.81
CA ALA A 42 -32.59 -21.50 13.05
C ALA A 42 -32.55 -21.13 11.56
N ILE A 43 -32.38 -19.84 11.23
CA ILE A 43 -32.29 -19.37 9.84
C ILE A 43 -31.07 -19.97 9.15
N LYS A 44 -29.89 -19.86 9.75
CA LYS A 44 -28.65 -20.32 9.14
C LYS A 44 -28.60 -21.84 8.99
N MET A 45 -29.14 -22.59 9.96
CA MET A 45 -29.22 -24.04 9.89
C MET A 45 -30.16 -24.51 8.78
N GLU A 46 -31.32 -23.86 8.63
CA GLU A 46 -32.28 -24.16 7.56
C GLU A 46 -31.62 -23.94 6.18
N LEU A 47 -30.98 -22.78 5.99
CA LEU A 47 -30.29 -22.45 4.73
C LEU A 47 -29.10 -23.37 4.46
N ALA A 48 -28.24 -23.63 5.45
CA ALA A 48 -27.06 -24.49 5.29
C ALA A 48 -27.41 -25.96 5.00
N SER A 49 -28.66 -26.37 5.24
CA SER A 49 -29.13 -27.74 5.02
C SER A 49 -29.81 -27.95 3.65
N VAL A 50 -30.02 -26.90 2.85
CA VAL A 50 -30.73 -26.99 1.55
C VAL A 50 -29.96 -27.82 0.52
N ARG A 51 -28.63 -27.73 0.55
CA ARG A 51 -27.70 -28.43 -0.35
C ARG A 51 -26.51 -28.96 0.45
N PRO A 52 -25.78 -29.96 -0.07
CA PRO A 52 -24.61 -30.51 0.61
C PRO A 52 -23.38 -29.59 0.42
N TYR A 53 -23.47 -28.31 0.79
CA TYR A 53 -22.42 -27.30 0.55
C TYR A 53 -21.06 -27.73 1.09
N ARG A 54 -21.01 -28.36 2.29
CA ARG A 54 -19.77 -28.89 2.86
C ARG A 54 -19.10 -29.90 1.94
N ARG A 55 -19.89 -30.80 1.35
CA ARG A 55 -19.38 -31.82 0.42
C ARG A 55 -18.88 -31.17 -0.87
N TRP A 56 -19.65 -30.25 -1.45
CA TRP A 56 -19.24 -29.53 -2.65
C TRP A 56 -17.91 -28.79 -2.47
N VAL A 57 -17.74 -28.08 -1.34
CA VAL A 57 -16.48 -27.39 -1.03
C VAL A 57 -15.33 -28.38 -0.84
N ALA A 58 -15.55 -29.48 -0.13
CA ALA A 58 -14.50 -30.47 0.13
C ALA A 58 -14.05 -31.22 -1.13
N GLU A 59 -14.96 -31.48 -2.07
CA GLU A 59 -14.67 -32.21 -3.32
C GLU A 59 -14.19 -31.29 -4.45
N GLY A 60 -14.68 -30.04 -4.50
CA GLY A 60 -14.42 -29.12 -5.62
C GLY A 60 -13.27 -28.14 -5.39
N ARG A 61 -12.99 -27.74 -4.14
CA ARG A 61 -11.99 -26.70 -3.85
C ARG A 61 -10.59 -27.28 -3.90
N VAL A 62 -9.75 -26.71 -4.76
CA VAL A 62 -8.31 -27.00 -4.78
C VAL A 62 -7.59 -25.98 -3.91
N ASP A 63 -6.72 -26.40 -2.99
CA ASP A 63 -5.96 -25.48 -2.14
C ASP A 63 -4.52 -25.35 -2.66
N LEU A 64 -4.07 -24.13 -2.96
CA LEU A 64 -2.72 -23.90 -3.48
C LEU A 64 -1.64 -24.35 -2.49
N SER A 65 -1.90 -24.24 -1.19
CA SER A 65 -0.95 -24.72 -0.16
C SER A 65 -0.73 -26.24 -0.24
N GLY A 66 -1.78 -27.00 -0.54
CA GLY A 66 -1.70 -28.44 -0.77
C GLY A 66 -0.85 -28.77 -2.00
N LEU A 67 -1.05 -28.04 -3.11
CA LEU A 67 -0.27 -28.23 -4.34
C LEU A 67 1.23 -27.96 -4.15
N ILE A 68 1.58 -26.96 -3.34
CA ILE A 68 2.97 -26.65 -2.98
C ILE A 68 3.57 -27.83 -2.20
N ALA A 69 2.86 -28.34 -1.19
CA ALA A 69 3.32 -29.46 -0.35
C ALA A 69 3.50 -30.76 -1.16
N GLU A 70 2.57 -31.08 -2.07
CA GLU A 70 2.68 -32.24 -2.95
C GLU A 70 3.92 -32.18 -3.86
N ARG A 71 4.21 -31.01 -4.42
CA ARG A 71 5.41 -30.82 -5.24
C ARG A 71 6.70 -30.93 -4.44
N ALA A 72 6.76 -30.31 -3.27
CA ALA A 72 7.91 -30.44 -2.38
C ALA A 72 8.18 -31.92 -2.00
N GLY A 73 7.11 -32.70 -1.74
CA GLY A 73 7.21 -34.13 -1.49
C GLY A 73 7.74 -34.93 -2.70
N LYS A 74 7.27 -34.61 -3.92
CA LYS A 74 7.77 -35.25 -5.15
C LYS A 74 9.24 -34.93 -5.43
N GLU A 75 9.66 -33.69 -5.23
CA GLU A 75 11.07 -33.29 -5.38
C GLU A 75 11.96 -33.99 -4.36
N LEU A 76 11.50 -34.17 -3.12
CA LEU A 76 12.23 -34.92 -2.10
C LEU A 76 12.37 -36.40 -2.48
N GLN A 77 11.29 -37.04 -2.94
CA GLN A 77 11.31 -38.43 -3.42
C GLN A 77 12.25 -38.61 -4.61
N LEU A 78 12.22 -37.71 -5.59
CA LEU A 78 13.14 -37.71 -6.74
C LEU A 78 14.60 -37.56 -6.30
N ARG A 79 14.89 -36.74 -5.28
CA ARG A 79 16.24 -36.61 -4.72
C ARG A 79 16.69 -37.86 -3.97
N GLU A 80 15.81 -38.51 -3.22
CA GLU A 80 16.10 -39.77 -2.52
C GLU A 80 16.29 -40.94 -3.51
N GLU A 81 15.59 -40.95 -4.65
CA GLU A 81 15.76 -41.96 -5.70
C GLU A 81 17.02 -41.77 -6.56
N LEU A 82 17.53 -40.53 -6.66
CA LEU A 82 18.74 -40.18 -7.41
C LEU A 82 20.05 -40.39 -6.62
N ASP A 83 19.99 -40.77 -5.34
CA ASP A 83 21.16 -40.93 -4.47
C ASP A 83 21.45 -42.39 -4.05
N PRO A 84 21.72 -43.36 -4.96
CA PRO A 84 22.16 -44.69 -4.58
C PRO A 84 23.69 -44.83 -4.67
N ILE A 85 24.48 -44.10 -3.88
CA ILE A 85 25.87 -44.51 -3.59
C ILE A 85 26.15 -44.41 -2.08
N SER A 86 26.24 -45.58 -1.46
CA SER A 86 26.67 -45.76 -0.06
C SER A 86 28.11 -45.26 0.16
N PRO A 87 28.44 -44.57 1.28
CA PRO A 87 29.78 -44.04 1.58
C PRO A 87 30.89 -45.08 1.82
N LEU A 88 30.70 -46.35 1.46
CA LEU A 88 31.57 -47.46 1.88
C LEU A 88 32.36 -48.14 0.76
N GLN A 89 32.35 -47.61 -0.46
CA GLN A 89 33.16 -48.14 -1.57
C GLN A 89 33.92 -47.03 -2.28
N LEU A 90 34.96 -46.49 -1.66
CA LEU A 90 36.07 -45.75 -2.29
C LEU A 90 37.21 -45.59 -1.25
N ARG A 91 37.72 -46.73 -0.78
CA ARG A 91 39.05 -46.80 -0.16
C ARG A 91 39.82 -47.89 -0.89
N GLU A 92 40.50 -47.49 -1.96
CA GLU A 92 41.85 -47.92 -2.29
C GLU A 92 42.32 -47.16 -3.53
N GLU A 93 43.61 -46.79 -3.53
CA GLU A 93 44.38 -46.10 -4.57
C GLU A 93 44.18 -44.58 -4.72
N ARG A 94 44.89 -43.81 -3.89
CA ARG A 94 45.42 -42.49 -4.28
C ARG A 94 46.94 -42.47 -4.17
N ASP A 95 47.57 -42.39 -5.34
CA ASP A 95 48.98 -42.11 -5.59
C ASP A 95 49.34 -40.68 -5.10
N PRO A 96 50.38 -40.50 -4.26
CA PRO A 96 50.69 -39.21 -3.63
C PRO A 96 51.51 -38.30 -4.55
N ARG A 97 51.06 -37.99 -5.77
CA ARG A 97 51.63 -36.92 -6.63
C ARG A 97 50.61 -36.30 -7.58
N SER A 98 49.65 -35.53 -7.06
CA SER A 98 49.06 -34.41 -7.80
C SER A 98 48.48 -33.39 -6.82
N GLN A 99 49.21 -32.29 -6.62
CA GLN A 99 48.65 -31.09 -6.02
C GLN A 99 47.95 -30.32 -7.15
N ILE A 100 46.63 -30.43 -7.22
CA ILE A 100 45.78 -29.50 -7.96
C ILE A 100 44.92 -28.79 -6.91
N LYS A 101 44.91 -27.46 -6.99
CA LYS A 101 44.12 -26.55 -6.14
C LYS A 101 42.63 -26.91 -6.29
N GLU A 102 42.00 -27.27 -5.17
CA GLU A 102 40.54 -27.33 -5.06
C GLU A 102 40.00 -25.89 -5.04
N ASP A 103 39.46 -25.46 -6.18
CA ASP A 103 38.57 -24.31 -6.31
C ASP A 103 37.16 -24.91 -6.42
N ASP A 104 36.48 -25.07 -5.28
CA ASP A 104 35.17 -25.71 -5.19
C ASP A 104 34.09 -24.68 -5.58
N ARG A 105 33.89 -24.55 -6.90
CA ARG A 105 32.69 -23.92 -7.47
C ARG A 105 31.69 -25.03 -7.76
N SER A 106 30.63 -25.08 -6.96
CA SER A 106 29.39 -25.75 -7.38
C SER A 106 28.83 -25.01 -8.59
N GLU A 107 29.13 -25.53 -9.77
CA GLU A 107 28.57 -25.09 -11.04
C GLU A 107 27.06 -25.40 -11.07
N THR A 108 26.28 -24.48 -10.51
CA THR A 108 24.92 -24.24 -11.00
C THR A 108 25.09 -23.69 -12.41
N LEU A 109 24.68 -24.48 -13.41
CA LEU A 109 24.57 -24.09 -14.82
C LEU A 109 23.98 -22.67 -14.92
N HIS A 110 24.87 -21.67 -15.03
CA HIS A 110 24.49 -20.29 -15.24
C HIS A 110 24.07 -20.19 -16.70
N ASP A 111 22.80 -19.88 -16.92
CA ASP A 111 22.34 -19.41 -18.22
C ASP A 111 23.05 -18.08 -18.49
N ASP A 112 24.08 -18.11 -19.34
CA ASP A 112 24.95 -16.98 -19.73
C ASP A 112 24.19 -15.77 -20.36
N ARG A 113 22.85 -15.78 -20.34
CA ARG A 113 21.95 -14.73 -20.82
C ARG A 113 21.11 -14.05 -19.73
N ALA A 114 21.18 -14.50 -18.47
CA ALA A 114 20.35 -13.93 -17.41
C ALA A 114 20.87 -12.55 -16.95
N LEU A 115 20.03 -11.50 -17.05
CA LEU A 115 20.35 -10.17 -16.55
C LEU A 115 20.63 -10.19 -15.05
N SER A 116 21.69 -9.49 -14.63
CA SER A 116 22.03 -9.37 -13.21
C SER A 116 20.86 -8.76 -12.41
N LEU A 117 20.75 -9.12 -11.14
CA LEU A 117 19.72 -8.58 -10.24
C LEU A 117 19.71 -7.04 -10.24
N HIS A 118 20.90 -6.41 -10.22
CA HIS A 118 21.03 -4.96 -10.26
C HIS A 118 20.59 -4.35 -11.59
N ALA A 119 20.88 -4.98 -12.73
CA ALA A 119 20.39 -4.50 -14.02
C ALA A 119 18.85 -4.53 -14.08
N ARG A 120 18.23 -5.61 -13.60
CA ARG A 120 16.77 -5.72 -13.49
C ARG A 120 16.20 -4.66 -12.54
N GLN A 121 16.78 -4.47 -11.35
CA GLN A 121 16.39 -3.42 -10.41
C GLN A 121 16.41 -2.02 -11.05
N ARG A 122 17.46 -1.69 -11.81
CA ARG A 122 17.56 -0.40 -12.53
C ARG A 122 16.46 -0.24 -13.56
N ALA A 123 16.21 -1.26 -14.37
CA ALA A 123 15.18 -1.20 -15.43
C ALA A 123 13.78 -0.99 -14.85
N PHE A 124 13.48 -1.62 -13.71
CA PHE A 124 12.23 -1.46 -12.98
C PHE A 124 12.22 -0.26 -12.02
N GLY A 125 13.26 0.58 -12.02
CA GLY A 125 13.32 1.85 -11.27
C GLY A 125 13.46 1.70 -9.76
N TYR A 126 14.11 0.65 -9.25
CA TYR A 126 14.42 0.54 -7.83
C TYR A 126 15.48 1.56 -7.43
N THR A 127 15.27 2.21 -6.29
CA THR A 127 16.28 3.10 -5.69
C THR A 127 16.97 2.46 -4.48
N ALA A 128 18.16 2.96 -4.14
CA ALA A 128 18.88 2.54 -2.95
C ALA A 128 18.10 2.88 -1.66
N ASP A 129 17.35 3.98 -1.67
CA ASP A 129 16.50 4.37 -0.54
C ASP A 129 15.30 3.43 -0.39
N GLU A 130 14.61 3.04 -1.47
CA GLU A 130 13.55 2.04 -1.39
C GLU A 130 14.06 0.69 -0.85
N VAL A 131 15.18 0.20 -1.40
CA VAL A 131 15.78 -1.08 -0.97
C VAL A 131 16.15 -1.04 0.51
N LYS A 132 16.74 0.06 0.98
CA LYS A 132 17.23 0.20 2.36
C LYS A 132 16.13 0.58 3.37
N MET A 133 15.26 1.52 3.03
CA MET A 133 14.29 2.13 3.94
C MET A 133 12.92 1.45 3.88
N VAL A 134 12.62 0.70 2.82
CA VAL A 134 11.34 0.00 2.65
C VAL A 134 11.52 -1.51 2.70
N LEU A 135 12.24 -2.10 1.74
CA LEU A 135 12.38 -3.56 1.65
C LEU A 135 13.20 -4.14 2.82
N GLY A 136 14.23 -3.43 3.27
CA GLY A 136 15.04 -3.80 4.44
C GLY A 136 14.17 -4.00 5.69
N PRO A 137 13.48 -2.97 6.21
CA PRO A 137 12.61 -3.10 7.38
C PRO A 137 11.49 -4.14 7.22
N MET A 138 10.88 -4.24 6.04
CA MET A 138 9.84 -5.25 5.77
C MET A 138 10.39 -6.68 5.86
N SER A 139 11.60 -6.91 5.37
CA SER A 139 12.24 -8.23 5.44
C SER A 139 12.82 -8.56 6.82
N GLU A 140 13.21 -7.55 7.61
CA GLU A 140 13.73 -7.76 8.97
C GLU A 140 12.61 -7.93 10.00
N ALA A 141 11.62 -7.04 10.02
CA ALA A 141 10.58 -6.97 11.05
C ALA A 141 9.24 -7.61 10.64
N GLY A 142 9.00 -7.80 9.35
CA GLY A 142 7.70 -8.24 8.84
C GLY A 142 6.59 -7.20 9.01
N GLU A 143 6.96 -5.92 9.01
CA GLU A 143 6.07 -4.76 9.10
C GLU A 143 6.54 -3.66 8.14
N GLU A 144 5.60 -2.84 7.65
CA GLU A 144 5.93 -1.66 6.84
C GLU A 144 6.78 -0.67 7.65
N PRO A 145 7.76 0.03 7.05
CA PRO A 145 8.54 1.04 7.75
C PRO A 145 7.66 2.17 8.31
N ALA A 146 7.98 2.61 9.53
CA ALA A 146 7.38 3.81 10.11
C ALA A 146 8.22 5.05 9.75
N GLY A 147 7.57 6.07 9.17
CA GLY A 147 8.15 7.37 8.86
C GLY A 147 7.61 8.50 9.74
N SER A 148 8.10 9.72 9.51
CA SER A 148 7.58 10.93 10.15
C SER A 148 7.69 12.14 9.21
N MET A 149 7.13 13.28 9.61
CA MET A 149 6.94 14.47 8.77
C MET A 149 5.93 14.26 7.63
N GLY A 150 5.67 15.31 6.85
CA GLY A 150 4.77 15.26 5.70
C GLY A 150 5.52 14.92 4.42
N ASN A 151 4.78 14.52 3.37
CA ASN A 151 5.33 14.42 2.03
C ASN A 151 5.44 15.82 1.42
N ASP A 152 6.66 16.28 1.16
CA ASP A 152 6.96 17.57 0.56
C ASP A 152 7.68 17.46 -0.78
N THR A 153 7.71 16.27 -1.38
CA THR A 153 8.15 16.06 -2.76
C THR A 153 7.06 16.46 -3.76
N PRO A 154 7.41 16.70 -5.05
CA PRO A 154 6.45 16.96 -6.11
C PRO A 154 5.37 15.89 -6.25
N LEU A 155 4.20 16.31 -6.74
CA LEU A 155 3.29 15.35 -7.37
C LEU A 155 4.00 14.69 -8.56
N ALA A 156 3.70 13.41 -8.85
CA ALA A 156 4.36 12.64 -9.90
C ALA A 156 4.41 13.39 -11.24
N VAL A 157 3.27 13.95 -11.67
CA VAL A 157 3.14 14.75 -12.91
C VAL A 157 3.98 16.03 -12.94
N LEU A 158 4.47 16.51 -11.79
CA LEU A 158 5.32 17.70 -11.67
C LEU A 158 6.79 17.34 -11.43
N SER A 159 7.11 16.07 -11.20
CA SER A 159 8.48 15.62 -11.03
C SER A 159 9.25 15.77 -12.35
N ARG A 160 10.56 16.04 -12.23
CA ARG A 160 11.48 16.00 -13.38
C ARG A 160 12.14 14.62 -13.55
N ARG A 161 11.93 13.71 -12.59
CA ARG A 161 12.46 12.35 -12.62
C ARG A 161 11.40 11.40 -13.18
N PRO A 162 11.78 10.37 -13.95
CA PRO A 162 10.83 9.37 -14.45
C PRO A 162 10.06 8.72 -13.29
N GLN A 163 8.74 8.81 -13.31
CA GLN A 163 7.89 8.25 -12.25
C GLN A 163 7.33 6.88 -12.63
N LEU A 164 7.08 6.03 -11.64
CA LEU A 164 6.29 4.81 -11.85
C LEU A 164 4.82 5.19 -11.99
N LEU A 165 4.06 4.41 -12.75
CA LEU A 165 2.64 4.66 -12.91
C LEU A 165 1.87 4.61 -11.57
N PHE A 166 2.36 3.81 -10.61
CA PHE A 166 1.84 3.75 -9.24
C PHE A 166 1.80 5.12 -8.55
N SER A 167 2.78 6.00 -8.78
CA SER A 167 2.92 7.30 -8.12
C SER A 167 1.82 8.29 -8.46
N TYR A 168 1.05 8.04 -9.53
CA TYR A 168 -0.06 8.88 -9.99
C TYR A 168 -1.38 8.57 -9.27
N PHE A 169 -1.44 7.48 -8.49
CA PHE A 169 -2.66 7.06 -7.78
C PHE A 169 -2.58 7.35 -6.29
N ARG A 170 -3.65 7.91 -5.73
CA ARG A 170 -3.81 8.19 -4.30
C ARG A 170 -4.93 7.35 -3.72
N GLN A 171 -4.65 6.70 -2.59
CA GLN A 171 -5.64 5.87 -1.89
C GLN A 171 -6.81 6.73 -1.45
N MET A 172 -8.03 6.29 -1.74
CA MET A 172 -9.21 6.84 -1.11
C MET A 172 -9.41 6.25 0.28
N PHE A 173 -10.14 6.97 1.13
CA PHE A 173 -10.42 6.55 2.50
C PHE A 173 -11.78 7.10 2.93
N ALA A 174 -12.41 6.40 3.87
CA ALA A 174 -13.71 6.78 4.39
C ALA A 174 -13.60 7.96 5.36
N GLN A 175 -14.55 8.89 5.28
CA GLN A 175 -14.67 10.01 6.20
C GLN A 175 -16.14 10.30 6.44
N VAL A 176 -16.57 10.22 7.70
CA VAL A 176 -17.95 10.51 8.16
C VAL A 176 -19.01 9.53 7.64
N THR A 177 -19.08 9.28 6.34
CA THR A 177 -20.11 8.44 5.68
C THR A 177 -20.13 7.01 6.20
N ASN A 178 -18.95 6.45 6.48
CA ASN A 178 -18.76 5.13 7.02
C ASN A 178 -17.44 5.10 7.82
N PRO A 179 -17.32 4.23 8.83
CA PRO A 179 -16.10 4.10 9.61
C PRO A 179 -15.04 3.26 8.88
N ALA A 180 -13.78 3.55 9.17
CA ALA A 180 -12.67 2.61 8.94
C ALA A 180 -12.75 1.44 9.93
N ILE A 181 -12.06 0.34 9.62
CA ILE A 181 -11.90 -0.83 10.51
C ILE A 181 -10.51 -0.79 11.17
N ASP A 182 -10.37 -1.34 12.39
CA ASP A 182 -9.06 -1.55 13.03
C ASP A 182 -8.40 -2.84 12.51
N PRO A 183 -7.38 -2.77 11.64
CA PRO A 183 -6.79 -3.96 11.01
C PRO A 183 -5.94 -4.80 11.97
N ILE A 184 -5.71 -4.32 13.20
CA ILE A 184 -4.92 -5.00 14.22
C ILE A 184 -5.85 -5.65 15.24
N ARG A 185 -6.78 -4.89 15.81
CA ARG A 185 -7.67 -5.34 16.89
C ARG A 185 -8.89 -6.11 16.37
N GLU A 186 -9.35 -5.77 15.18
CA GLU A 186 -10.51 -6.38 14.53
C GLU A 186 -10.09 -7.26 13.34
N GLN A 187 -8.83 -7.71 13.32
CA GLN A 187 -8.30 -8.55 12.23
C GLN A 187 -9.16 -9.81 11.98
N LEU A 188 -9.81 -10.34 13.01
CA LEU A 188 -10.67 -11.52 12.92
C LEU A 188 -11.80 -11.38 11.89
N VAL A 189 -12.31 -10.15 11.66
CA VAL A 189 -13.38 -9.92 10.67
C VAL A 189 -12.83 -9.67 9.27
N MET A 190 -11.51 -9.66 9.09
CA MET A 190 -10.86 -9.37 7.82
C MET A 190 -10.29 -10.62 7.15
N SER A 191 -10.20 -10.63 5.83
CA SER A 191 -9.64 -11.75 5.08
C SER A 191 -8.90 -11.30 3.81
N LEU A 192 -7.71 -11.87 3.61
CA LEU A 192 -6.92 -11.76 2.38
C LEU A 192 -7.10 -12.94 1.43
N SER A 193 -7.94 -13.91 1.80
CA SER A 193 -8.16 -15.09 0.96
C SER A 193 -8.88 -14.73 -0.33
N MET A 194 -8.55 -15.45 -1.40
CA MET A 194 -9.22 -15.37 -2.69
C MET A 194 -9.40 -16.77 -3.28
N ASN A 195 -10.34 -16.88 -4.21
CA ASN A 195 -10.49 -18.05 -5.05
C ASN A 195 -10.21 -17.64 -6.50
N LEU A 196 -9.34 -18.41 -7.16
CA LEU A 196 -8.93 -18.22 -8.54
C LEU A 196 -9.67 -19.20 -9.45
N GLY A 197 -9.97 -18.77 -10.67
CA GLY A 197 -10.67 -19.55 -11.68
C GLY A 197 -11.98 -18.90 -12.15
N PRO A 198 -12.73 -19.60 -13.02
CA PRO A 198 -14.03 -19.14 -13.46
C PRO A 198 -15.03 -19.04 -12.31
N GLN A 199 -15.94 -18.08 -12.40
CA GLN A 199 -17.12 -17.99 -11.55
C GLN A 199 -18.30 -18.68 -12.24
N SER A 200 -19.22 -19.23 -11.46
CA SER A 200 -20.46 -19.84 -11.98
C SER A 200 -21.63 -18.86 -11.90
N ASN A 201 -22.77 -19.22 -12.47
CA ASN A 201 -23.98 -18.38 -12.49
C ASN A 201 -24.51 -18.16 -11.07
N LEU A 202 -24.54 -16.89 -10.62
CA LEU A 202 -25.01 -16.50 -9.29
C LEU A 202 -26.45 -16.93 -8.97
N LEU A 203 -27.29 -17.14 -9.99
CA LEU A 203 -28.70 -17.53 -9.80
C LEU A 203 -28.89 -19.04 -9.62
N ASP A 204 -27.83 -19.83 -9.80
CA ASP A 204 -27.85 -21.28 -9.64
C ASP A 204 -27.09 -21.70 -8.37
N GLU A 205 -27.44 -22.87 -7.83
CA GLU A 205 -26.75 -23.46 -6.67
C GLU A 205 -26.27 -24.87 -7.02
N THR A 206 -25.02 -24.97 -7.45
CA THR A 206 -24.44 -26.22 -7.98
C THR A 206 -23.03 -26.49 -7.46
N ALA A 207 -22.54 -27.72 -7.61
CA ALA A 207 -21.22 -28.13 -7.14
C ALA A 207 -20.06 -27.42 -7.87
N GLU A 208 -20.29 -27.01 -9.12
CA GLU A 208 -19.31 -26.30 -9.97
C GLU A 208 -18.90 -24.95 -9.37
N HIS A 209 -19.73 -24.35 -8.50
CA HIS A 209 -19.36 -23.14 -7.75
C HIS A 209 -18.14 -23.33 -6.84
N ALA A 210 -17.89 -24.56 -6.39
CA ALA A 210 -16.75 -24.88 -5.55
C ALA A 210 -15.47 -25.19 -6.33
N GLN A 211 -15.53 -25.36 -7.66
CA GLN A 211 -14.40 -25.72 -8.53
C GLN A 211 -13.48 -24.52 -8.77
N GLN A 212 -12.77 -24.10 -7.72
CA GLN A 212 -11.87 -22.96 -7.73
C GLN A 212 -10.57 -23.29 -6.99
N LEU A 213 -9.50 -22.60 -7.35
CA LEU A 213 -8.23 -22.66 -6.66
C LEU A 213 -8.19 -21.63 -5.53
N HIS A 214 -8.23 -22.09 -4.29
CA HIS A 214 -8.13 -21.25 -3.11
C HIS A 214 -6.70 -20.81 -2.83
N ILE A 215 -6.52 -19.53 -2.54
CA ILE A 215 -5.29 -18.94 -2.01
C ILE A 215 -5.58 -18.26 -0.68
N GLY A 216 -4.72 -18.50 0.31
CA GLY A 216 -4.85 -17.89 1.65
C GLY A 216 -4.46 -16.42 1.70
N GLN A 217 -3.63 -15.97 0.75
CA GLN A 217 -3.11 -14.62 0.64
C GLN A 217 -2.85 -14.28 -0.84
N PRO A 218 -2.85 -12.99 -1.23
CA PRO A 218 -2.67 -12.58 -2.63
C PRO A 218 -1.22 -12.55 -3.08
N VAL A 219 -0.26 -12.52 -2.14
CA VAL A 219 1.16 -12.47 -2.48
C VAL A 219 1.67 -13.90 -2.71
N LEU A 220 2.03 -14.19 -3.96
CA LEU A 220 2.52 -15.51 -4.35
C LEU A 220 4.05 -15.54 -4.27
N THR A 221 4.60 -16.64 -3.74
CA THR A 221 6.04 -16.94 -3.81
C THR A 221 6.38 -17.65 -5.12
N GLU A 222 7.68 -17.84 -5.39
CA GLU A 222 8.12 -18.60 -6.57
C GLU A 222 7.58 -20.05 -6.54
N GLN A 223 7.54 -20.69 -5.36
CA GLN A 223 6.96 -22.03 -5.22
C GLN A 223 5.46 -22.03 -5.55
N ALA A 224 4.73 -21.00 -5.09
CA ALA A 224 3.32 -20.84 -5.36
C ALA A 224 3.03 -20.61 -6.84
N MET A 225 3.84 -19.80 -7.53
CA MET A 225 3.73 -19.59 -8.98
C MET A 225 4.06 -20.85 -9.78
N SER A 226 5.08 -21.59 -9.36
CA SER A 226 5.43 -22.87 -9.97
C SER A 226 4.28 -23.87 -9.82
N ALA A 227 3.69 -23.99 -8.62
CA ALA A 227 2.52 -24.84 -8.37
C ALA A 227 1.30 -24.41 -9.19
N LEU A 228 1.04 -23.09 -9.30
CA LEU A 228 -0.02 -22.51 -10.12
C LEU A 228 0.10 -22.88 -11.60
N ARG A 229 1.32 -22.80 -12.17
CA ARG A 229 1.59 -23.22 -13.56
C ARG A 229 1.45 -24.74 -13.76
N GLY A 230 1.60 -25.50 -12.67
CA GLY A 230 1.49 -26.96 -12.66
C GLY A 230 0.07 -27.50 -12.52
N VAL A 231 -0.94 -26.65 -12.39
CA VAL A 231 -2.34 -27.09 -12.24
C VAL A 231 -2.78 -27.83 -13.50
N THR A 232 -3.20 -29.09 -13.34
CA THR A 232 -3.62 -29.97 -14.44
C THR A 232 -5.10 -29.92 -14.76
N ASP A 233 -5.91 -29.36 -13.85
CA ASP A 233 -7.35 -29.16 -14.08
C ASP A 233 -7.55 -28.25 -15.31
N PRO A 234 -8.23 -28.73 -16.37
CA PRO A 234 -8.44 -27.95 -17.59
C PRO A 234 -9.12 -26.61 -17.35
N THR A 235 -10.03 -26.53 -16.36
CA THR A 235 -10.79 -25.32 -16.04
C THR A 235 -9.99 -24.30 -15.25
N LEU A 236 -8.93 -24.73 -14.56
CA LEU A 236 -8.03 -23.89 -13.77
C LEU A 236 -6.66 -23.69 -14.44
N ARG A 237 -6.52 -24.13 -15.69
CA ARG A 237 -5.29 -24.01 -16.48
C ARG A 237 -4.80 -22.55 -16.50
N ALA A 238 -3.56 -22.35 -16.08
CA ALA A 238 -2.88 -21.07 -16.11
C ALA A 238 -2.13 -20.86 -17.42
N VAL A 239 -2.21 -19.65 -17.99
CA VAL A 239 -1.47 -19.24 -19.19
C VAL A 239 -0.69 -17.96 -18.89
N THR A 240 0.61 -17.96 -19.20
CA THR A 240 1.45 -16.75 -19.10
C THR A 240 1.35 -15.94 -20.39
N LEU A 241 1.06 -14.65 -20.25
CA LEU A 241 1.02 -13.67 -21.33
C LEU A 241 2.13 -12.64 -21.09
N PRO A 242 3.10 -12.50 -22.03
CA PRO A 242 4.14 -11.49 -21.92
C PRO A 242 3.55 -10.07 -21.96
N ALA A 243 3.82 -9.28 -20.92
CA ALA A 243 3.47 -7.88 -20.80
C ALA A 243 4.68 -7.01 -21.16
N LEU A 244 5.14 -7.14 -22.41
CA LEU A 244 6.36 -6.50 -22.94
C LEU A 244 6.06 -5.75 -24.25
N PHE A 245 6.91 -4.78 -24.60
CA PHE A 245 6.89 -4.10 -25.89
C PHE A 245 8.30 -3.85 -26.43
N ALA A 246 8.44 -3.85 -27.75
CA ALA A 246 9.73 -3.71 -28.40
C ALA A 246 10.29 -2.28 -28.21
N VAL A 247 11.53 -2.18 -27.77
CA VAL A 247 12.24 -0.88 -27.59
C VAL A 247 12.35 -0.14 -28.93
N ALA A 248 12.52 -0.87 -30.03
CA ALA A 248 12.64 -0.32 -31.39
C ALA A 248 11.38 0.43 -31.86
N ASP A 249 10.21 0.11 -31.31
CA ASP A 249 8.94 0.74 -31.69
C ASP A 249 8.72 2.11 -31.01
N GLY A 250 9.62 2.49 -30.09
CA GLY A 250 9.54 3.75 -29.34
C GLY A 250 8.24 3.87 -28.54
N THR A 251 7.75 5.10 -28.36
CA THR A 251 6.57 5.37 -27.50
C THR A 251 5.29 4.72 -28.02
N ARG A 252 5.13 4.63 -29.34
CA ARG A 252 3.97 3.99 -30.00
C ARG A 252 3.91 2.48 -29.79
N GLY A 253 5.03 1.86 -29.44
CA GLY A 253 5.11 0.43 -29.12
C GLY A 253 4.21 0.05 -27.93
N LEU A 254 4.12 0.91 -26.92
CA LEU A 254 3.36 0.63 -25.70
C LEU A 254 1.86 0.42 -25.98
N GLU A 255 1.22 1.34 -26.71
CA GLU A 255 -0.21 1.22 -27.02
C GLU A 255 -0.48 -0.05 -27.84
N SER A 256 0.35 -0.32 -28.84
CA SER A 256 0.22 -1.50 -29.70
C SER A 256 0.33 -2.79 -28.90
N ALA A 257 1.30 -2.86 -27.97
CA ALA A 257 1.53 -4.00 -27.10
C ALA A 257 0.38 -4.21 -26.09
N VAL A 258 -0.12 -3.14 -25.47
CA VAL A 258 -1.30 -3.22 -24.58
C VAL A 258 -2.52 -3.76 -25.32
N ASN A 259 -2.77 -3.29 -26.55
CA ASN A 259 -3.86 -3.82 -27.37
C ASN A 259 -3.64 -5.29 -27.76
N ALA A 260 -2.40 -5.68 -28.05
CA ALA A 260 -2.05 -7.07 -28.35
C ALA A 260 -2.25 -7.98 -27.14
N LEU A 261 -1.85 -7.54 -25.94
CA LEU A 261 -2.06 -8.23 -24.67
C LEU A 261 -3.55 -8.45 -24.39
N CYS A 262 -4.39 -7.43 -24.59
CA CYS A 262 -5.85 -7.54 -24.44
C CYS A 262 -6.46 -8.59 -25.39
N ARG A 263 -6.02 -8.60 -26.65
CA ARG A 263 -6.45 -9.62 -27.63
C ARG A 263 -5.96 -11.02 -27.26
N ALA A 264 -4.72 -11.15 -26.78
CA ALA A 264 -4.16 -12.41 -26.34
C ALA A 264 -4.92 -12.97 -25.12
N ALA A 265 -5.28 -12.11 -24.16
CA ALA A 265 -6.13 -12.48 -23.03
C ALA A 265 -7.49 -13.02 -23.48
N SER A 266 -8.15 -12.35 -24.43
CA SER A 266 -9.44 -12.79 -24.96
C SER A 266 -9.35 -14.17 -25.64
N ARG A 267 -8.28 -14.40 -26.42
CA ARG A 267 -8.01 -15.71 -27.04
C ARG A 267 -7.76 -16.79 -26.01
N ALA A 268 -6.92 -16.53 -25.01
CA ALA A 268 -6.65 -17.50 -23.95
C ALA A 268 -7.93 -17.90 -23.20
N VAL A 269 -8.83 -16.94 -22.92
CA VAL A 269 -10.14 -17.24 -22.32
C VAL A 269 -11.02 -18.08 -23.25
N ALA A 270 -11.00 -17.80 -24.56
CA ALA A 270 -11.70 -18.61 -25.55
C ALA A 270 -11.16 -20.05 -25.60
N ASP A 271 -9.85 -20.23 -25.42
CA ASP A 271 -9.16 -21.53 -25.31
C ASP A 271 -9.37 -22.23 -23.96
N GLY A 272 -10.29 -21.72 -23.13
CA GLY A 272 -10.72 -22.36 -21.89
C GLY A 272 -9.77 -22.23 -20.70
N CYS A 273 -8.80 -21.31 -20.72
CA CYS A 273 -7.99 -21.07 -19.52
C CYS A 273 -8.84 -20.45 -18.40
N GLY A 274 -8.52 -20.79 -17.15
CA GLY A 274 -9.15 -20.18 -15.96
C GLY A 274 -8.30 -19.10 -15.30
N ILE A 275 -7.00 -19.04 -15.61
CA ILE A 275 -6.06 -18.13 -14.95
C ILE A 275 -5.12 -17.54 -15.99
N LEU A 276 -5.00 -16.20 -15.99
CA LEU A 276 -4.07 -15.46 -16.84
C LEU A 276 -2.97 -14.85 -15.99
N ILE A 277 -1.73 -15.21 -16.27
CA ILE A 277 -0.54 -14.60 -15.64
C ILE A 277 -0.02 -13.54 -16.59
N LEU A 278 -0.13 -12.26 -16.22
CA LEU A 278 0.46 -11.15 -16.97
C LEU A 278 1.89 -10.96 -16.46
N SER A 279 2.89 -11.18 -17.30
CA SER A 279 4.29 -11.28 -16.86
C SER A 279 5.23 -10.34 -17.59
N ASP A 280 6.01 -9.56 -16.84
CA ASP A 280 7.12 -8.75 -17.36
C ASP A 280 8.50 -9.42 -17.17
N ARG A 281 8.53 -10.69 -16.71
CA ARG A 281 9.75 -11.41 -16.33
C ARG A 281 10.75 -11.59 -17.49
N GLU A 282 10.25 -11.71 -18.72
CA GLU A 282 11.06 -11.91 -19.93
C GLU A 282 11.65 -10.60 -20.50
N MET A 283 11.64 -9.50 -19.73
CA MET A 283 12.29 -8.24 -20.12
C MET A 283 13.76 -8.46 -20.50
N SER A 284 14.17 -7.87 -21.62
CA SER A 284 15.49 -7.98 -22.22
C SER A 284 15.97 -6.63 -22.76
N ALA A 285 17.15 -6.58 -23.40
CA ALA A 285 17.67 -5.35 -24.00
C ALA A 285 16.81 -4.82 -25.17
N ASP A 286 16.02 -5.69 -25.81
CA ASP A 286 15.14 -5.36 -26.93
C ASP A 286 13.65 -5.28 -26.53
N GLN A 287 13.28 -5.77 -25.34
CA GLN A 287 11.92 -5.77 -24.81
C GLN A 287 11.83 -4.99 -23.50
N ALA A 288 11.07 -3.88 -23.52
CA ALA A 288 10.75 -3.11 -22.33
C ALA A 288 9.45 -3.62 -21.68
N PRO A 289 9.31 -3.51 -20.35
CA PRO A 289 8.12 -3.98 -19.65
C PRO A 289 6.95 -2.99 -19.81
N ILE A 290 5.75 -3.50 -20.09
CA ILE A 290 4.52 -2.71 -19.95
C ILE A 290 4.33 -2.44 -18.45
N PRO A 291 4.12 -1.18 -18.00
CA PRO A 291 3.86 -0.89 -16.60
C PRO A 291 2.75 -1.78 -16.04
N SER A 292 3.02 -2.45 -14.94
CA SER A 292 2.18 -3.56 -14.43
C SER A 292 0.77 -3.10 -14.10
N ALA A 293 0.62 -1.89 -13.54
CA ALA A 293 -0.67 -1.27 -13.28
C ALA A 293 -1.49 -1.05 -14.57
N LEU A 294 -0.84 -0.66 -15.67
CA LEU A 294 -1.49 -0.51 -16.98
C LEU A 294 -1.86 -1.87 -17.58
N ALA A 295 -0.96 -2.85 -17.52
CA ALA A 295 -1.19 -4.19 -18.05
C ALA A 295 -2.42 -4.85 -17.39
N VAL A 296 -2.47 -4.84 -16.05
CA VAL A 296 -3.59 -5.42 -15.29
C VAL A 296 -4.89 -4.68 -15.58
N ALA A 297 -4.90 -3.35 -15.47
CA ALA A 297 -6.12 -2.57 -15.63
C ALA A 297 -6.66 -2.65 -17.07
N ALA A 298 -5.78 -2.57 -18.08
CA ALA A 298 -6.17 -2.69 -19.48
C ALA A 298 -6.82 -4.04 -19.77
N VAL A 299 -6.21 -5.16 -19.34
CA VAL A 299 -6.76 -6.51 -19.53
C VAL A 299 -8.05 -6.68 -18.73
N HIS A 300 -8.11 -6.22 -17.48
CA HIS A 300 -9.30 -6.30 -16.63
C HIS A 300 -10.51 -5.61 -17.30
N HIS A 301 -10.37 -4.35 -17.67
CA HIS A 301 -11.46 -3.59 -18.29
C HIS A 301 -11.79 -4.09 -19.70
N HIS A 302 -10.79 -4.57 -20.45
CA HIS A 302 -11.03 -5.20 -21.75
C HIS A 302 -11.91 -6.44 -21.63
N LEU A 303 -11.55 -7.36 -20.72
CA LEU A 303 -12.34 -8.57 -20.48
C LEU A 303 -13.74 -8.27 -19.90
N ILE A 304 -13.92 -7.16 -19.17
CA ILE A 304 -15.26 -6.70 -18.75
C ILE A 304 -16.09 -6.28 -19.97
N ARG A 305 -15.52 -5.47 -20.87
CA ARG A 305 -16.20 -5.03 -22.10
C ARG A 305 -16.60 -6.21 -22.99
N GLU A 306 -15.73 -7.22 -23.08
CA GLU A 306 -15.99 -8.48 -23.80
C GLU A 306 -16.90 -9.46 -23.03
N ARG A 307 -17.31 -9.14 -21.78
CA ARG A 307 -18.11 -10.01 -20.90
C ARG A 307 -17.44 -11.36 -20.58
N LEU A 308 -16.11 -11.37 -20.57
CA LEU A 308 -15.26 -12.54 -20.32
C LEU A 308 -14.62 -12.52 -18.92
N ARG A 309 -14.62 -11.40 -18.20
CA ARG A 309 -13.86 -11.24 -16.94
C ARG A 309 -14.24 -12.24 -15.85
N TRP A 310 -15.49 -12.70 -15.79
CA TRP A 310 -15.95 -13.70 -14.80
C TRP A 310 -15.40 -15.11 -15.06
N ARG A 311 -14.90 -15.40 -16.27
CA ARG A 311 -14.39 -16.72 -16.65
C ARG A 311 -12.93 -16.95 -16.24
N VAL A 312 -12.23 -15.91 -15.81
CA VAL A 312 -10.79 -15.97 -15.51
C VAL A 312 -10.39 -15.16 -14.30
N SER A 313 -9.32 -15.57 -13.64
CA SER A 313 -8.59 -14.74 -12.69
C SER A 313 -7.33 -14.16 -13.32
N LEU A 314 -6.93 -12.97 -12.87
CA LEU A 314 -5.70 -12.32 -13.32
C LEU A 314 -4.64 -12.44 -12.23
N VAL A 315 -3.43 -12.81 -12.59
CA VAL A 315 -2.26 -12.84 -11.71
C VAL A 315 -1.21 -11.92 -12.31
N ALA A 316 -0.71 -10.97 -11.53
CA ALA A 316 0.36 -10.07 -11.96
C ALA A 316 1.71 -10.64 -11.53
N GLU A 317 2.53 -11.08 -12.48
CA GLU A 317 3.94 -11.42 -12.24
C GLU A 317 4.79 -10.24 -12.67
N THR A 318 5.36 -9.51 -11.72
CA THR A 318 6.00 -8.23 -12.04
C THR A 318 7.28 -7.95 -11.26
N GLY A 319 8.25 -7.36 -11.95
CA GLY A 319 9.44 -6.78 -11.36
C GLY A 319 9.20 -5.41 -10.73
N GLU A 320 8.11 -4.71 -11.10
CA GLU A 320 7.83 -3.33 -10.70
C GLU A 320 7.22 -3.22 -9.29
N ALA A 321 6.32 -4.14 -8.92
CA ALA A 321 5.64 -4.08 -7.62
C ALA A 321 6.58 -4.48 -6.47
N ARG A 322 6.68 -3.61 -5.46
CA ARG A 322 7.62 -3.76 -4.33
C ARG A 322 7.14 -3.17 -3.02
N GLU A 323 6.15 -2.28 -3.06
CA GLU A 323 5.52 -1.68 -1.88
C GLU A 323 4.07 -2.16 -1.72
N VAL A 324 3.55 -2.03 -0.49
CA VAL A 324 2.16 -2.34 -0.17
C VAL A 324 1.18 -1.59 -1.09
N SER A 325 1.47 -0.31 -1.37
CA SER A 325 0.67 0.54 -2.25
C SER A 325 0.58 -0.02 -3.67
N HIS A 326 1.67 -0.59 -4.20
CA HIS A 326 1.73 -1.16 -5.55
C HIS A 326 0.81 -2.38 -5.63
N LEU A 327 0.91 -3.30 -4.66
CA LEU A 327 0.06 -4.49 -4.61
C LEU A 327 -1.42 -4.12 -4.46
N ALA A 328 -1.72 -3.18 -3.56
CA ALA A 328 -3.08 -2.71 -3.35
C ALA A 328 -3.67 -2.07 -4.62
N LEU A 329 -2.85 -1.38 -5.42
CA LEU A 329 -3.30 -0.83 -6.69
C LEU A 329 -3.59 -1.94 -7.70
N LEU A 330 -2.68 -2.89 -7.89
CA LEU A 330 -2.87 -4.01 -8.82
C LEU A 330 -4.14 -4.80 -8.50
N VAL A 331 -4.39 -5.07 -7.20
CA VAL A 331 -5.63 -5.76 -6.78
C VAL A 331 -6.86 -4.89 -7.03
N ALA A 332 -6.80 -3.59 -6.71
CA ALA A 332 -7.92 -2.67 -6.93
C ALA A 332 -8.32 -2.52 -8.40
N TYR A 333 -7.40 -2.79 -9.34
CA TYR A 333 -7.66 -2.80 -10.78
C TYR A 333 -7.79 -4.21 -11.37
N GLY A 334 -7.98 -5.23 -10.52
CA GLY A 334 -8.50 -6.53 -10.94
C GLY A 334 -7.52 -7.69 -10.92
N ALA A 335 -6.29 -7.53 -10.41
CA ALA A 335 -5.43 -8.66 -10.07
C ALA A 335 -6.03 -9.44 -8.88
N SER A 336 -6.15 -10.75 -9.02
CA SER A 336 -6.58 -11.66 -7.97
C SER A 336 -5.40 -12.16 -7.12
N ALA A 337 -4.18 -12.12 -7.66
CA ALA A 337 -2.94 -12.37 -6.94
C ALA A 337 -1.78 -11.61 -7.59
N VAL A 338 -0.71 -11.37 -6.84
CA VAL A 338 0.50 -10.68 -7.30
C VAL A 338 1.72 -11.49 -6.90
N HIS A 339 2.62 -11.72 -7.85
CA HIS A 339 3.94 -12.27 -7.64
C HIS A 339 5.01 -11.20 -7.91
N PRO A 340 5.48 -10.49 -6.85
CA PRO A 340 6.51 -9.47 -6.98
C PRO A 340 7.91 -10.11 -7.02
N TYR A 341 8.22 -10.84 -8.10
CA TYR A 341 9.40 -11.72 -8.16
C TYR A 341 10.71 -10.96 -7.88
N LEU A 342 10.89 -9.79 -8.47
CA LEU A 342 12.13 -9.02 -8.33
C LEU A 342 12.30 -8.47 -6.91
N ALA A 343 11.20 -8.10 -6.25
CA ALA A 343 11.24 -7.66 -4.85
C ALA A 343 11.60 -8.83 -3.92
N LEU A 344 11.04 -10.02 -4.16
CA LEU A 344 11.37 -11.24 -3.43
C LEU A 344 12.84 -11.66 -3.62
N GLU A 345 13.35 -11.58 -4.84
CA GLU A 345 14.78 -11.82 -5.14
C GLU A 345 15.67 -10.76 -4.48
N THR A 346 15.27 -9.49 -4.51
CA THR A 346 15.98 -8.39 -3.85
C THR A 346 16.06 -8.61 -2.35
N VAL A 347 14.95 -8.97 -1.71
CA VAL A 347 14.89 -9.28 -0.28
C VAL A 347 15.76 -10.49 0.07
N ALA A 348 15.74 -11.53 -0.75
CA ALA A 348 16.62 -12.69 -0.55
C ALA A 348 18.09 -12.31 -0.65
N ALA A 349 18.46 -11.43 -1.59
CA ALA A 349 19.83 -10.93 -1.74
C ALA A 349 20.27 -9.98 -0.61
N LEU A 350 19.32 -9.28 0.04
CA LEU A 350 19.59 -8.49 1.24
C LEU A 350 19.90 -9.35 2.46
N ALA A 351 19.37 -10.57 2.51
CA ALA A 351 19.67 -11.53 3.58
C ALA A 351 21.11 -12.05 3.42
N ARG A 352 21.93 -11.95 4.47
CA ARG A 352 23.33 -12.41 4.41
C ARG A 352 23.39 -13.96 4.49
N PRO A 353 24.30 -14.60 3.73
CA PRO A 353 24.70 -15.97 4.03
C PRO A 353 25.52 -15.98 5.33
N GLU A 354 25.03 -16.64 6.36
CA GLU A 354 25.81 -17.17 7.50
C GLU A 354 26.64 -16.21 8.38
N ALA A 355 26.23 -14.95 8.61
CA ALA A 355 26.91 -14.09 9.60
C ALA A 355 26.14 -14.04 10.92
N THR A 356 26.73 -14.63 11.96
CA THR A 356 26.42 -14.54 13.40
C THR A 356 25.69 -13.24 13.83
N GLY A 357 24.36 -13.30 13.89
CA GLY A 357 23.49 -12.25 14.40
C GLY A 357 22.00 -12.59 14.20
N ASP A 358 21.11 -11.87 14.90
CA ASP A 358 19.63 -12.03 14.88
C ASP A 358 18.93 -11.79 13.51
N LYS A 359 19.67 -11.73 12.39
CA LYS A 359 19.10 -11.41 11.08
C LYS A 359 18.58 -12.66 10.35
N PRO A 360 17.43 -12.58 9.66
CA PRO A 360 16.79 -13.72 9.01
C PRO A 360 17.57 -14.26 7.79
N HIS A 361 17.51 -15.58 7.60
CA HIS A 361 17.94 -16.27 6.38
C HIS A 361 17.06 -15.86 5.16
N GLY A 362 17.54 -16.04 3.93
CA GLY A 362 16.85 -15.60 2.70
C GLY A 362 15.37 -15.97 2.60
N ALA A 363 15.02 -17.23 2.88
CA ALA A 363 13.62 -17.68 2.91
C ALA A 363 12.80 -16.99 4.03
N ALA A 364 13.35 -16.88 5.23
CA ALA A 364 12.68 -16.20 6.35
C ALA A 364 12.51 -14.69 6.10
N ALA A 365 13.45 -14.07 5.37
CA ALA A 365 13.36 -12.68 4.96
C ALA A 365 12.21 -12.46 3.95
N GLN A 366 12.06 -13.37 2.99
CA GLN A 366 10.94 -13.37 2.04
C GLN A 366 9.59 -13.57 2.76
N GLU A 367 9.50 -14.52 3.69
CA GLU A 367 8.28 -14.74 4.49
C GLU A 367 7.89 -13.50 5.30
N ARG A 368 8.86 -12.83 5.93
CA ARG A 368 8.62 -11.57 6.66
C ARG A 368 8.17 -10.46 5.71
N TYR A 369 8.81 -10.32 4.55
CA TYR A 369 8.40 -9.36 3.55
C TYR A 369 6.96 -9.59 3.07
N VAL A 370 6.59 -10.84 2.79
CA VAL A 370 5.20 -11.22 2.44
C VAL A 370 4.23 -10.89 3.57
N LYS A 371 4.57 -11.22 4.82
CA LYS A 371 3.77 -10.86 5.99
C LYS A 371 3.59 -9.34 6.15
N ALA A 372 4.62 -8.55 5.84
CA ALA A 372 4.54 -7.09 5.87
C ALA A 372 3.56 -6.56 4.80
N LEU A 373 3.60 -7.13 3.60
CA LEU A 373 2.67 -6.81 2.51
C LEU A 373 1.23 -7.14 2.90
N ASP A 374 0.98 -8.32 3.47
CA ASP A 374 -0.35 -8.76 3.90
C ASP A 374 -0.94 -7.85 4.99
N LYS A 375 -0.15 -7.54 6.03
CA LYS A 375 -0.54 -6.57 7.06
C LYS A 375 -0.85 -5.20 6.44
N GLY A 376 -0.04 -4.76 5.49
CA GLY A 376 -0.24 -3.51 4.79
C GLY A 376 -1.50 -3.49 3.92
N LEU A 377 -1.85 -4.59 3.26
CA LEU A 377 -3.08 -4.73 2.48
C LEU A 377 -4.31 -4.65 3.37
N LEU A 378 -4.31 -5.35 4.51
CA LEU A 378 -5.36 -5.23 5.52
C LEU A 378 -5.53 -3.79 5.96
N LYS A 379 -4.42 -3.08 6.24
CA LYS A 379 -4.43 -1.65 6.58
C LYS A 379 -5.06 -0.79 5.48
N ILE A 380 -4.70 -0.98 4.21
CA ILE A 380 -5.27 -0.17 3.11
C ILE A 380 -6.77 -0.42 2.94
N MET A 381 -7.20 -1.68 2.97
CA MET A 381 -8.62 -2.04 2.89
C MET A 381 -9.43 -1.44 4.05
N SER A 382 -8.85 -1.46 5.26
CA SER A 382 -9.52 -0.98 6.46
C SER A 382 -9.79 0.53 6.42
N LYS A 383 -9.00 1.32 5.67
CA LYS A 383 -9.22 2.77 5.49
C LYS A 383 -10.56 3.12 4.90
N MET A 384 -11.15 2.22 4.09
CA MET A 384 -12.49 2.38 3.53
C MET A 384 -13.55 1.54 4.28
N GLY A 385 -13.16 0.86 5.35
CA GLY A 385 -14.03 -0.06 6.08
C GLY A 385 -14.31 -1.36 5.32
N ILE A 386 -13.37 -1.82 4.48
CA ILE A 386 -13.51 -3.08 3.74
C ILE A 386 -12.84 -4.21 4.49
N SER A 387 -13.58 -5.31 4.68
CA SER A 387 -13.12 -6.50 5.40
C SER A 387 -12.44 -7.54 4.52
N THR A 388 -12.87 -7.72 3.26
CA THR A 388 -12.42 -8.84 2.42
C THR A 388 -11.69 -8.36 1.16
N LEU A 389 -10.59 -9.04 0.83
CA LEU A 389 -9.83 -8.72 -0.37
C LEU A 389 -10.65 -8.97 -1.64
N GLN A 390 -11.54 -9.96 -1.62
CA GLN A 390 -12.47 -10.23 -2.71
C GLN A 390 -13.36 -9.02 -3.03
N SER A 391 -13.84 -8.28 -2.02
CA SER A 391 -14.62 -7.05 -2.23
C SER A 391 -13.76 -5.85 -2.65
N TYR A 392 -12.48 -5.85 -2.28
CA TYR A 392 -11.53 -4.82 -2.67
C TYR A 392 -11.02 -5.00 -4.11
N CYS A 393 -10.94 -6.24 -4.59
CA CYS A 393 -10.51 -6.58 -5.96
C CYS A 393 -11.45 -5.95 -7.00
N GLY A 394 -10.91 -5.10 -7.87
CA GLY A 394 -11.71 -4.38 -8.88
C GLY A 394 -12.53 -3.21 -8.34
N ALA A 395 -12.41 -2.84 -7.06
CA ALA A 395 -13.21 -1.76 -6.45
C ALA A 395 -12.74 -0.34 -6.83
N GLN A 396 -11.51 -0.19 -7.35
CA GLN A 396 -10.96 1.09 -7.81
C GLN A 396 -11.03 2.25 -6.80
N LEU A 397 -10.76 1.97 -5.53
CA LEU A 397 -10.80 2.96 -4.43
C LEU A 397 -9.57 3.87 -4.41
N TRP A 398 -9.33 4.53 -5.54
CA TRP A 398 -8.17 5.35 -5.83
C TRP A 398 -8.59 6.59 -6.62
N GLU A 399 -7.83 7.66 -6.46
CA GLU A 399 -7.92 8.85 -7.31
C GLU A 399 -6.62 8.98 -8.13
N ALA A 400 -6.76 9.22 -9.42
CA ALA A 400 -5.64 9.50 -10.31
C ALA A 400 -5.36 11.01 -10.37
N VAL A 401 -4.13 11.42 -10.11
CA VAL A 401 -3.71 12.83 -10.16
C VAL A 401 -2.62 12.99 -11.21
N GLY A 402 -2.94 13.69 -12.31
CA GLY A 402 -2.01 13.94 -13.40
C GLY A 402 -2.02 12.89 -14.51
N LEU A 403 -3.09 12.10 -14.64
CA LEU A 403 -3.34 11.23 -15.79
C LEU A 403 -4.36 11.88 -16.72
N SER A 404 -4.16 11.77 -18.02
CA SER A 404 -5.12 12.28 -19.01
C SER A 404 -6.46 11.54 -18.94
N THR A 405 -7.55 12.25 -19.21
CA THR A 405 -8.91 11.67 -19.23
C THR A 405 -9.02 10.52 -20.23
N ALA A 406 -8.39 10.65 -21.41
CA ALA A 406 -8.40 9.60 -22.43
C ALA A 406 -7.73 8.30 -21.97
N LEU A 407 -6.62 8.38 -21.22
CA LEU A 407 -5.96 7.22 -20.64
C LEU A 407 -6.86 6.54 -19.61
N VAL A 408 -7.47 7.32 -18.71
CA VAL A 408 -8.35 6.84 -17.64
C VAL A 408 -9.62 6.20 -18.22
N ASP A 409 -10.30 6.87 -19.14
CA ASP A 409 -11.54 6.38 -19.77
C ASP A 409 -11.35 5.08 -20.54
N ARG A 410 -10.13 4.78 -20.98
CA ARG A 410 -9.82 3.54 -21.72
C ARG A 410 -9.37 2.41 -20.80
N HIS A 411 -8.46 2.70 -19.88
CA HIS A 411 -7.71 1.68 -19.13
C HIS A 411 -8.01 1.63 -17.64
N PHE A 412 -8.59 2.69 -17.04
CA PHE A 412 -8.90 2.79 -15.61
C PHE A 412 -10.33 3.32 -15.41
N VAL A 413 -11.28 2.73 -16.13
CA VAL A 413 -12.62 3.29 -16.34
C VAL A 413 -13.34 3.52 -15.02
N GLY A 414 -13.81 4.75 -14.76
CA GLY A 414 -14.52 5.11 -13.53
C GLY A 414 -13.64 5.67 -12.42
N THR A 415 -12.32 5.66 -12.57
CA THR A 415 -11.40 6.30 -11.62
C THR A 415 -11.47 7.82 -11.75
N PRO A 416 -11.67 8.58 -10.65
CA PRO A 416 -11.63 10.03 -10.70
C PRO A 416 -10.25 10.55 -11.13
N SER A 417 -10.21 11.45 -12.12
CA SER A 417 -9.00 12.19 -12.49
C SER A 417 -9.30 13.65 -12.79
N ARG A 418 -9.35 14.46 -11.72
CA ARG A 418 -9.77 15.87 -11.78
C ARG A 418 -8.69 16.79 -12.33
N VAL A 419 -7.43 16.39 -12.18
CA VAL A 419 -6.27 17.07 -12.75
C VAL A 419 -5.71 16.17 -13.84
N GLY A 420 -5.97 16.55 -15.08
CA GLY A 420 -5.42 15.86 -16.25
C GLY A 420 -3.89 15.98 -16.30
N GLY A 421 -3.25 15.13 -17.09
CA GLY A 421 -1.81 15.19 -17.29
C GLY A 421 -1.34 14.22 -18.37
N ILE A 422 -0.48 13.30 -18.00
CA ILE A 422 0.27 12.45 -18.92
C ILE A 422 -0.63 11.47 -19.69
N ASP A 423 -0.18 11.06 -20.86
CA ASP A 423 -0.82 10.04 -21.71
C ASP A 423 0.07 8.80 -21.85
N LEU A 424 -0.34 7.86 -22.73
CA LEU A 424 0.43 6.65 -22.99
C LEU A 424 1.82 6.95 -23.57
N ASP A 425 1.97 7.99 -24.39
CA ASP A 425 3.25 8.32 -25.02
C ASP A 425 4.30 8.70 -23.97
N LEU A 426 3.92 9.56 -23.01
CA LEU A 426 4.83 9.95 -21.93
C LEU A 426 5.10 8.79 -20.95
N ILE A 427 4.11 7.93 -20.67
CA ILE A 427 4.33 6.71 -19.87
C ILE A 427 5.35 5.79 -20.55
N ALA A 428 5.23 5.62 -21.87
CA ALA A 428 6.17 4.84 -22.66
C ALA A 428 7.56 5.47 -22.66
N GLU A 429 7.67 6.79 -22.80
CA GLU A 429 8.94 7.51 -22.74
C GLU A 429 9.63 7.33 -21.38
N GLU A 430 8.91 7.52 -20.26
CA GLU A 430 9.48 7.31 -18.92
C GLU A 430 9.99 5.87 -18.73
N THR A 431 9.26 4.90 -19.28
CA THR A 431 9.62 3.47 -19.22
C THR A 431 10.88 3.20 -20.05
N LEU A 432 10.95 3.70 -21.28
CA LEU A 432 12.10 3.56 -22.16
C LEU A 432 13.34 4.27 -21.61
N ARG A 433 13.19 5.42 -20.94
CA ARG A 433 14.31 6.11 -20.28
C ARG A 433 14.91 5.28 -19.15
N ARG A 434 14.08 4.68 -18.28
CA ARG A 434 14.55 3.77 -17.22
C ARG A 434 15.20 2.51 -17.78
N HIS A 435 14.59 1.96 -18.83
CA HIS A 435 15.11 0.79 -19.54
C HIS A 435 16.48 1.10 -20.14
N ALA A 436 16.61 2.15 -20.97
CA ALA A 436 17.88 2.57 -21.55
C ALA A 436 18.96 2.80 -20.48
N PHE A 437 18.63 3.47 -19.37
CA PHE A 437 19.54 3.66 -18.24
C PHE A 437 20.06 2.34 -17.66
N ALA A 438 19.28 1.26 -17.69
CA ALA A 438 19.72 -0.05 -17.18
C ALA A 438 20.65 -0.81 -18.15
N PHE A 439 20.50 -0.60 -19.46
CA PHE A 439 21.24 -1.35 -20.49
C PHE A 439 22.44 -0.57 -21.08
N GLU A 440 22.46 0.77 -21.04
CA GLU A 440 23.59 1.57 -21.52
C GLU A 440 24.86 1.39 -20.66
N ASP A 441 24.70 1.38 -19.34
CA ASP A 441 25.81 1.25 -18.37
C ASP A 441 26.44 -0.16 -18.32
N ALA A 442 25.75 -1.19 -18.83
CA ALA A 442 26.26 -2.56 -18.87
C ALA A 442 27.37 -2.74 -19.94
N SER A 443 27.50 -1.78 -20.87
CA SER A 443 28.46 -1.83 -21.98
C SER A 443 29.85 -1.26 -21.67
N THR A 444 30.03 -0.63 -20.51
CA THR A 444 31.29 0.02 -20.11
C THR A 444 31.98 -0.72 -18.95
N SER A 445 32.91 -1.63 -19.28
CA SER A 445 33.90 -2.30 -18.42
C SER A 445 33.40 -3.16 -17.23
N GLU A 446 33.91 -4.39 -17.13
CA GLU A 446 33.64 -5.35 -16.04
C GLU A 446 33.99 -4.81 -14.64
N GLU A 447 34.87 -3.82 -14.54
CA GLU A 447 35.26 -3.18 -13.27
C GLU A 447 34.29 -2.06 -12.82
N ALA A 448 33.39 -1.61 -13.68
CA ALA A 448 32.30 -0.66 -13.34
C ALA A 448 30.97 -1.37 -13.02
N SER A 449 30.93 -2.70 -13.06
CA SER A 449 29.74 -3.55 -12.91
C SER A 449 29.10 -3.54 -11.50
N VAL A 450 29.64 -2.76 -10.56
CA VAL A 450 28.94 -2.34 -9.33
C VAL A 450 28.39 -0.92 -9.51
N ALA A 451 27.71 -0.67 -10.63
CA ALA A 451 26.98 0.57 -10.85
C ALA A 451 25.81 0.62 -9.85
N ARG A 452 25.96 1.45 -8.82
CA ARG A 452 25.02 1.56 -7.69
C ARG A 452 23.64 1.95 -8.21
N LEU A 453 22.60 1.43 -7.56
CA LEU A 453 21.23 1.92 -7.76
C LEU A 453 21.19 3.44 -7.59
N ASP A 454 20.24 4.07 -8.29
CA ASP A 454 19.89 5.47 -8.06
C ASP A 454 19.72 5.71 -6.56
N PRO A 455 20.41 6.71 -5.95
CA PRO A 455 20.25 6.97 -4.52
C PRO A 455 18.80 7.28 -4.13
N GLY A 456 17.95 7.69 -5.08
CA GLY A 456 16.58 8.12 -4.84
C GLY A 456 16.56 9.48 -4.14
N GLY A 457 15.48 9.73 -3.42
CA GLY A 457 15.31 10.92 -2.59
C GLY A 457 13.86 11.25 -2.32
N GLU A 458 12.97 10.25 -2.36
CA GLU A 458 11.53 10.42 -2.20
C GLU A 458 11.14 10.49 -0.72
N TYR A 459 11.89 9.78 0.13
CA TYR A 459 11.63 9.64 1.56
C TYR A 459 12.40 10.65 2.42
N GLN A 460 13.53 11.17 1.91
CA GLN A 460 14.38 12.13 2.61
C GLN A 460 15.17 12.97 1.60
N TYR A 461 15.44 14.22 1.97
CA TYR A 461 16.21 15.12 1.13
C TYR A 461 17.62 14.56 0.84
N ARG A 462 17.95 14.49 -0.45
CA ARG A 462 19.30 14.22 -0.95
C ARG A 462 19.68 15.30 -1.94
N ALA A 463 20.95 15.73 -1.91
CA ALA A 463 21.44 16.78 -2.80
C ALA A 463 21.31 16.45 -4.30
N GLN A 464 21.34 15.16 -4.66
CA GLN A 464 21.18 14.65 -6.03
C GLN A 464 19.88 13.83 -6.20
N GLY A 465 18.96 13.91 -5.22
CA GLY A 465 17.73 13.13 -5.21
C GLY A 465 16.54 13.83 -5.85
N GLU A 466 15.34 13.41 -5.45
CA GLU A 466 14.11 14.13 -5.77
C GLU A 466 14.09 15.50 -5.07
N HIS A 467 13.35 16.42 -5.68
CA HIS A 467 13.15 17.75 -5.13
C HIS A 467 12.31 17.71 -3.83
N HIS A 468 12.66 18.55 -2.85
CA HIS A 468 11.87 18.76 -1.63
C HIS A 468 11.62 20.25 -1.40
N ASN A 469 10.38 20.59 -1.04
CA ASN A 469 10.03 21.97 -0.67
C ASN A 469 10.79 22.44 0.58
N TRP A 470 11.00 21.54 1.54
CA TRP A 470 11.86 21.79 2.69
C TRP A 470 13.27 21.29 2.40
N ASN A 471 14.20 22.23 2.27
CA ASN A 471 15.59 21.95 1.99
C ASN A 471 16.49 22.72 2.98
N PRO A 472 17.78 22.34 3.12
CA PRO A 472 18.67 22.96 4.10
C PRO A 472 18.75 24.48 3.98
N MET A 473 18.66 25.02 2.76
CA MET A 473 18.74 26.46 2.50
C MET A 473 17.47 27.21 2.97
N THR A 474 16.29 26.73 2.60
CA THR A 474 15.01 27.32 3.01
C THR A 474 14.84 27.26 4.53
N ILE A 475 15.19 26.12 5.16
CA ILE A 475 15.15 25.95 6.62
C ILE A 475 16.13 26.91 7.32
N ALA A 476 17.39 26.98 6.88
CA ALA A 476 18.39 27.84 7.50
C ALA A 476 17.99 29.33 7.40
N LYS A 477 17.47 29.77 6.25
CA LYS A 477 17.02 31.15 6.06
C LYS A 477 15.82 31.50 6.94
N LEU A 478 14.84 30.59 7.09
CA LEU A 478 13.71 30.80 8.00
C LEU A 478 14.15 30.89 9.46
N GLN A 479 15.05 30.00 9.89
CA GLN A 479 15.58 30.01 11.26
C GLN A 479 16.41 31.27 11.54
N HIS A 480 17.22 31.72 10.58
CA HIS A 480 18.00 32.94 10.74
C HIS A 480 17.07 34.16 10.83
N ALA A 481 16.10 34.28 9.93
CA ALA A 481 15.16 35.40 9.90
C ALA A 481 14.37 35.56 11.21
N THR A 482 13.90 34.44 11.79
CA THR A 482 13.14 34.47 13.04
C THR A 482 14.01 34.71 14.28
N ARG A 483 15.27 34.25 14.28
CA ARG A 483 16.20 34.50 15.40
C ARG A 483 16.77 35.92 15.42
N SER A 484 17.00 36.53 14.25
CA SER A 484 17.56 37.88 14.12
C SER A 484 16.51 38.97 13.97
N ASP A 485 15.22 38.62 13.99
CA ASP A 485 14.09 39.52 13.74
C ASP A 485 14.24 40.34 12.44
N SER A 486 14.70 39.67 11.38
CA SER A 486 15.06 40.31 10.12
C SER A 486 14.01 40.02 9.04
N TYR A 487 13.17 41.02 8.75
CA TYR A 487 12.19 40.94 7.67
C TYR A 487 12.82 40.79 6.29
N SER A 488 13.99 41.40 6.05
CA SER A 488 14.71 41.26 4.78
C SER A 488 15.17 39.82 4.54
N THR A 489 15.69 39.15 5.58
CA THR A 489 16.02 37.72 5.52
C THR A 489 14.76 36.86 5.35
N PHE A 490 13.64 37.23 5.98
CA PHE A 490 12.37 36.55 5.75
C PHE A 490 11.92 36.68 4.29
N LYS A 491 12.12 37.85 3.66
CA LYS A 491 11.83 38.04 2.23
C LYS A 491 12.72 37.17 1.35
N GLU A 492 14.00 36.98 1.68
CA GLU A 492 14.87 36.02 0.99
C GLU A 492 14.34 34.59 1.09
N PHE A 493 13.98 34.14 2.30
CA PHE A 493 13.33 32.85 2.53
C PHE A 493 12.05 32.73 1.66
N SER A 494 11.18 33.74 1.70
CA SER A 494 9.91 33.71 0.96
C SER A 494 10.14 33.63 -0.56
N ARG A 495 11.18 34.29 -1.08
CA ARG A 495 11.54 34.24 -2.49
C ARG A 495 12.03 32.84 -2.87
N LEU A 496 12.86 32.23 -2.04
CA LEU A 496 13.32 30.85 -2.23
C LEU A 496 12.13 29.88 -2.20
N ALA A 497 11.34 29.87 -1.13
CA ALA A 497 10.18 28.99 -0.99
C ALA A 497 9.13 29.17 -2.10
N ASN A 498 8.89 30.40 -2.55
CA ASN A 498 8.01 30.69 -3.69
C ASN A 498 8.61 30.20 -5.01
N HIS A 499 9.93 30.29 -5.19
CA HIS A 499 10.61 29.75 -6.36
C HIS A 499 10.49 28.22 -6.39
N GLU A 500 10.74 27.52 -5.26
CA GLU A 500 10.55 26.07 -5.16
C GLU A 500 9.10 25.69 -5.52
N THR A 501 8.13 26.41 -4.96
CA THR A 501 6.70 26.17 -5.24
C THR A 501 6.36 26.31 -6.71
N ARG A 502 6.80 27.41 -7.36
CA ARG A 502 6.44 27.77 -8.74
C ARG A 502 7.06 26.86 -9.79
N GLN A 503 8.26 26.37 -9.52
CA GLN A 503 8.99 25.63 -10.53
C GLN A 503 8.57 24.16 -10.58
N GLN A 504 8.24 23.49 -9.46
CA GLN A 504 8.35 22.02 -9.45
C GLN A 504 7.49 21.21 -8.48
N SER A 505 6.66 21.77 -7.59
CA SER A 505 6.27 20.95 -6.42
C SER A 505 4.78 20.80 -6.14
N THR A 506 3.96 21.81 -6.46
CA THR A 506 2.54 21.81 -6.04
C THR A 506 1.64 22.43 -7.10
N LEU A 507 0.37 22.03 -7.13
CA LEU A 507 -0.62 22.58 -8.07
C LEU A 507 -0.77 24.11 -7.95
N ARG A 508 -0.69 24.66 -6.73
CA ARG A 508 -0.73 26.11 -6.50
C ARG A 508 0.44 26.86 -7.16
N GLY A 509 1.54 26.18 -7.45
CA GLY A 509 2.69 26.74 -8.18
C GLY A 509 2.40 27.05 -9.64
N LEU A 510 1.42 26.36 -10.23
CA LEU A 510 0.96 26.57 -11.61
C LEU A 510 0.03 27.78 -11.74
N LEU A 511 -0.43 28.35 -10.63
CA LEU A 511 -1.36 29.46 -10.60
C LEU A 511 -0.61 30.80 -10.50
N ALA A 512 -1.09 31.80 -11.23
CA ALA A 512 -0.61 33.17 -11.15
C ALA A 512 -1.75 34.11 -10.75
N PHE A 513 -1.41 35.17 -9.99
CA PHE A 513 -2.36 36.24 -9.71
C PHE A 513 -2.59 37.08 -10.96
N VAL A 514 -3.85 37.45 -11.20
CA VAL A 514 -4.20 38.40 -12.26
C VAL A 514 -3.72 39.78 -11.86
N GLN A 515 -3.13 40.51 -12.80
CA GLN A 515 -2.67 41.88 -12.58
C GLN A 515 -3.86 42.80 -12.25
N ARG A 516 -3.68 43.65 -11.25
CA ARG A 516 -4.66 44.64 -10.76
C ARG A 516 -3.91 45.91 -10.35
N ASP A 517 -4.64 47.03 -10.28
CA ASP A 517 -4.07 48.28 -9.78
C ASP A 517 -3.65 48.11 -8.31
N PRO A 518 -2.40 48.44 -7.95
CA PRO A 518 -1.91 48.29 -6.60
C PRO A 518 -2.56 49.34 -5.69
N VAL A 519 -2.89 48.93 -4.46
CA VAL A 519 -3.34 49.84 -3.40
C VAL A 519 -2.18 50.18 -2.45
N PRO A 520 -2.18 51.36 -1.82
CA PRO A 520 -1.26 51.69 -0.74
C PRO A 520 -1.31 50.65 0.41
N LEU A 521 -0.16 50.35 1.02
CA LEU A 521 -0.06 49.29 2.04
C LEU A 521 -0.82 49.66 3.33
N ASP A 522 -0.97 50.94 3.63
CA ASP A 522 -1.73 51.47 4.76
C ASP A 522 -3.25 51.30 4.60
N GLU A 523 -3.74 51.06 3.38
CA GLU A 523 -5.14 50.68 3.14
C GLU A 523 -5.41 49.18 3.40
N VAL A 524 -4.35 48.37 3.50
CA VAL A 524 -4.47 46.92 3.77
C VAL A 524 -4.75 46.70 5.27
N GLU A 525 -5.56 45.69 5.58
CA GLU A 525 -5.83 45.33 6.98
C GLU A 525 -4.52 45.09 7.77
N PRO A 526 -4.44 45.55 9.03
CA PRO A 526 -3.20 45.45 9.80
C PRO A 526 -2.83 44.00 10.10
N ALA A 527 -1.53 43.72 10.27
CA ALA A 527 -1.03 42.37 10.56
C ALA A 527 -1.71 41.73 11.79
N SER A 528 -2.05 42.52 12.81
CA SER A 528 -2.75 42.08 14.02
C SER A 528 -4.19 41.61 13.77
N ALA A 529 -4.82 41.99 12.66
CA ALA A 529 -6.10 41.45 12.20
C ALA A 529 -5.89 40.14 11.41
N ILE A 530 -4.86 40.10 10.57
CA ILE A 530 -4.52 38.93 9.74
C ILE A 530 -4.12 37.74 10.63
N THR A 531 -3.28 37.94 11.65
CA THR A 531 -2.78 36.86 12.53
C THR A 531 -3.89 36.15 13.31
N ARG A 532 -5.04 36.79 13.53
CA ARG A 532 -6.22 36.16 14.16
C ARG A 532 -6.78 35.00 13.34
N ARG A 533 -6.52 35.01 12.02
CA ARG A 533 -6.91 33.94 11.10
C ARG A 533 -5.93 32.76 11.15
N PHE A 534 -4.74 32.93 11.74
CA PHE A 534 -3.75 31.88 11.81
C PHE A 534 -4.06 30.91 12.94
N CYS A 535 -3.92 29.63 12.63
CA CYS A 535 -4.00 28.55 13.59
C CYS A 535 -2.74 27.69 13.48
N THR A 536 -2.18 27.26 14.61
CA THR A 536 -1.14 26.21 14.55
C THR A 536 -1.79 24.88 14.20
N GLY A 537 -1.04 24.00 13.54
CA GLY A 537 -1.48 22.63 13.31
C GLY A 537 -1.77 21.88 14.62
N ALA A 538 -2.64 20.88 14.55
CA ALA A 538 -2.99 20.01 15.67
C ALA A 538 -1.89 18.98 15.95
N MET A 539 -0.86 19.39 16.69
CA MET A 539 0.27 18.54 17.04
C MET A 539 0.16 18.12 18.51
N SER A 540 0.16 16.81 18.76
CA SER A 540 -0.11 16.28 20.12
C SER A 540 1.04 16.53 21.09
N PHE A 541 0.70 16.78 22.35
CA PHE A 541 1.64 16.59 23.44
C PHE A 541 2.03 15.09 23.52
N GLY A 542 3.33 14.82 23.44
CA GLY A 542 3.90 13.49 23.24
C GLY A 542 4.51 13.31 21.85
N SER A 543 3.86 13.81 20.78
CA SER A 543 4.57 13.97 19.49
C SER A 543 5.63 15.07 19.60
N LEU A 544 5.24 16.21 20.17
CA LEU A 544 6.12 17.31 20.56
C LEU A 544 6.43 17.23 22.05
N GLY A 545 7.60 17.77 22.43
CA GLY A 545 7.93 18.03 23.84
C GLY A 545 7.03 19.10 24.45
N LYS A 546 7.01 19.16 25.78
CA LYS A 546 6.19 20.12 26.54
C LYS A 546 6.52 21.56 26.14
N GLU A 547 7.81 21.86 26.04
CA GLU A 547 8.36 23.18 25.77
C GLU A 547 7.90 23.67 24.38
N ALA A 548 7.99 22.81 23.37
CA ALA A 548 7.55 23.14 22.02
C ALA A 548 6.02 23.36 21.95
N HIS A 549 5.25 22.49 22.62
CA HIS A 549 3.79 22.58 22.63
C HIS A 549 3.28 23.84 23.34
N GLU A 550 3.83 24.14 24.52
CA GLU A 550 3.48 25.35 25.28
C GLU A 550 3.94 26.62 24.57
N THR A 551 5.13 26.62 23.95
CA THR A 551 5.64 27.78 23.19
C THR A 551 4.68 28.16 22.05
N LEU A 552 4.13 27.17 21.33
CA LEU A 552 3.15 27.42 20.29
C LEU A 552 1.87 28.06 20.86
N ALA A 553 1.38 27.57 22.00
CA ALA A 553 0.19 28.13 22.63
C ALA A 553 0.41 29.58 23.09
N ILE A 554 1.52 29.84 23.78
CA ILE A 554 1.91 31.17 24.24
C ILE A 554 2.00 32.14 23.05
N ALA A 555 2.68 31.74 21.97
CA ALA A 555 2.86 32.57 20.79
C ALA A 555 1.50 32.93 20.15
N MET A 556 0.63 31.95 19.92
CA MET A 556 -0.67 32.20 19.27
C MET A 556 -1.60 33.04 20.14
N ASN A 557 -1.65 32.78 21.44
CA ASN A 557 -2.47 33.56 22.37
C ASN A 557 -2.01 35.03 22.42
N ARG A 558 -0.70 35.29 22.38
CA ARG A 558 -0.16 36.66 22.30
C ARG A 558 -0.43 37.35 20.96
N LEU A 559 -0.42 36.59 19.85
CA LEU A 559 -0.73 37.10 18.51
C LEU A 559 -2.23 37.28 18.24
N GLY A 560 -3.10 36.84 19.15
CA GLY A 560 -4.55 36.80 18.97
C GLY A 560 -5.03 35.74 17.97
N GLY A 561 -4.14 34.83 17.55
CA GLY A 561 -4.50 33.65 16.76
C GLY A 561 -4.86 32.48 17.66
N ARG A 562 -4.85 31.25 17.13
CA ARG A 562 -5.30 30.07 17.89
C ARG A 562 -4.29 28.91 17.80
N SER A 563 -3.97 28.31 18.94
CA SER A 563 -3.24 27.04 18.97
C SER A 563 -4.19 25.86 19.17
N ASN A 564 -3.74 24.66 18.79
CA ASN A 564 -4.52 23.44 18.89
C ASN A 564 -3.78 22.39 19.74
N SER A 565 -4.49 21.78 20.69
CA SER A 565 -3.94 20.80 21.64
C SER A 565 -3.43 19.51 20.96
N GLY A 566 -4.00 19.15 19.82
CA GLY A 566 -3.79 17.83 19.20
C GLY A 566 -4.44 16.69 19.99
N GLU A 567 -4.19 15.45 19.57
CA GLU A 567 -4.87 14.25 20.07
C GLU A 567 -4.35 13.73 21.44
N GLY A 568 -3.46 14.48 22.11
CA GLY A 568 -2.69 14.00 23.26
C GLY A 568 -3.24 14.37 24.63
N GLY A 569 -4.38 15.07 24.68
CA GLY A 569 -4.85 15.76 25.88
C GLY A 569 -4.06 17.03 26.18
N GLU A 570 -4.40 17.69 27.28
CA GLU A 570 -3.70 18.89 27.75
C GLU A 570 -3.66 18.91 29.29
N ASP A 571 -2.54 19.34 29.86
CA ASP A 571 -2.36 19.45 31.31
C ASP A 571 -3.29 20.55 31.88
N PRO A 572 -4.17 20.22 32.85
CA PRO A 572 -5.06 21.20 33.47
C PRO A 572 -4.37 22.42 34.09
N ALA A 573 -3.09 22.29 34.49
CA ALA A 573 -2.31 23.42 34.99
C ALA A 573 -2.09 24.55 33.94
N ARG A 574 -2.42 24.30 32.67
CA ARG A 574 -2.36 25.29 31.59
C ARG A 574 -3.66 26.11 31.48
N PHE A 575 -4.78 25.59 31.98
CA PHE A 575 -6.08 26.23 31.83
C PHE A 575 -6.11 27.60 32.53
N GLY A 576 -6.74 28.58 31.89
CA GLY A 576 -6.73 29.97 32.35
C GLY A 576 -5.39 30.71 32.25
N THR A 577 -4.34 30.10 31.70
CA THR A 577 -3.02 30.74 31.46
C THR A 577 -2.76 30.98 29.97
N ASP A 578 -1.70 31.72 29.64
CA ASP A 578 -1.26 31.93 28.24
C ASP A 578 -0.77 30.64 27.56
N ARG A 579 -0.60 29.55 28.31
CA ARG A 579 -0.25 28.22 27.80
C ARG A 579 -1.48 27.41 27.37
N ASN A 580 -2.70 27.85 27.66
CA ASN A 580 -3.91 27.13 27.27
C ASN A 580 -4.06 27.12 25.75
N SER A 581 -4.24 25.94 25.13
CA SER A 581 -4.57 25.90 23.69
C SER A 581 -6.02 26.33 23.45
N ALA A 582 -6.25 27.28 22.54
CA ALA A 582 -7.61 27.77 22.26
C ALA A 582 -8.51 26.70 21.62
N ILE A 583 -7.94 25.85 20.76
CA ILE A 583 -8.64 24.74 20.11
C ILE A 583 -8.31 23.44 20.83
N LYS A 584 -9.33 22.68 21.22
CA LYS A 584 -9.18 21.36 21.82
C LYS A 584 -9.63 20.28 20.84
N GLN A 585 -8.77 19.32 20.57
CA GLN A 585 -9.08 18.22 19.67
C GLN A 585 -9.75 17.06 20.40
N VAL A 586 -10.73 16.45 19.75
CA VAL A 586 -11.39 15.20 20.13
C VAL A 586 -11.14 14.20 18.99
N ALA A 587 -10.26 13.22 19.22
CA ALA A 587 -9.88 12.18 18.26
C ALA A 587 -10.37 10.79 18.71
N SER A 588 -10.21 9.77 17.88
CA SER A 588 -10.74 8.41 18.09
C SER A 588 -10.50 7.83 19.49
N ALA A 589 -9.26 7.86 19.98
CA ALA A 589 -8.93 7.31 21.30
C ALA A 589 -9.39 8.17 22.51
N ARG A 590 -9.87 9.40 22.27
CA ARG A 590 -10.32 10.34 23.31
C ARG A 590 -9.31 10.58 24.44
N PHE A 591 -8.00 10.51 24.15
CA PHE A 591 -6.97 10.73 25.15
C PHE A 591 -7.08 12.11 25.81
N GLY A 592 -7.13 12.12 27.14
CA GLY A 592 -7.21 13.36 27.94
C GLY A 592 -8.49 14.17 27.70
N VAL A 593 -9.51 13.61 27.05
CA VAL A 593 -10.80 14.28 26.83
C VAL A 593 -11.65 14.13 28.08
N THR A 594 -11.67 15.19 28.91
CA THR A 594 -12.47 15.28 30.14
C THR A 594 -13.46 16.44 30.04
N ALA A 595 -14.44 16.49 30.96
CA ALA A 595 -15.35 17.65 31.03
C ALA A 595 -14.58 18.97 31.23
N GLU A 596 -13.58 18.97 32.12
CA GLU A 596 -12.71 20.13 32.37
C GLU A 596 -11.92 20.55 31.11
N TYR A 597 -11.39 19.58 30.36
CA TYR A 597 -10.71 19.83 29.10
C TYR A 597 -11.62 20.50 28.06
N LEU A 598 -12.87 20.03 27.94
CA LEU A 598 -13.83 20.54 26.96
C LEU A 598 -14.32 21.95 27.28
N VAL A 599 -14.55 22.28 28.54
CA VAL A 599 -15.03 23.64 28.94
C VAL A 599 -13.95 24.70 28.83
N ASN A 600 -12.67 24.32 28.80
CA ASN A 600 -11.53 25.22 28.64
C ASN A 600 -11.11 25.44 27.17
N ALA A 601 -11.97 25.03 26.22
CA ALA A 601 -11.80 25.26 24.79
C ALA A 601 -12.59 26.47 24.32
N SER A 602 -12.01 27.27 23.42
CA SER A 602 -12.77 28.23 22.61
C SER A 602 -13.40 27.57 21.39
N GLU A 603 -12.79 26.49 20.89
CA GLU A 603 -13.27 25.70 19.75
C GLU A 603 -12.96 24.22 19.99
N LEU A 604 -13.90 23.36 19.64
CA LEU A 604 -13.73 21.91 19.66
C LEU A 604 -13.53 21.38 18.23
N GLN A 605 -12.43 20.67 18.01
CA GLN A 605 -12.15 20.03 16.72
C GLN A 605 -12.38 18.52 16.81
N ILE A 606 -13.38 18.02 16.09
CA ILE A 606 -13.56 16.58 15.90
C ILE A 606 -12.59 16.13 14.79
N LYS A 607 -11.57 15.36 15.15
CA LYS A 607 -10.52 14.92 14.23
C LYS A 607 -10.88 13.59 13.56
N ILE A 608 -11.59 13.68 12.43
CA ILE A 608 -11.91 12.51 11.61
C ILE A 608 -10.65 11.88 10.98
N ALA A 609 -9.75 12.69 10.43
CA ALA A 609 -8.55 12.21 9.73
C ALA A 609 -7.42 13.26 9.71
N GLN A 610 -6.23 12.86 9.25
CA GLN A 610 -5.10 13.77 8.98
C GLN A 610 -4.44 13.43 7.64
N GLY A 611 -3.91 14.44 6.94
CA GLY A 611 -3.35 14.26 5.58
C GLY A 611 -2.14 13.34 5.49
N ALA A 612 -1.36 13.17 6.57
CA ALA A 612 -0.18 12.29 6.57
C ALA A 612 -0.53 10.79 6.61
N LYS A 613 -1.69 10.44 7.18
CA LYS A 613 -2.16 9.05 7.30
C LYS A 613 -3.68 9.01 7.38
N PRO A 614 -4.36 9.29 6.27
CA PRO A 614 -5.80 9.28 6.24
C PRO A 614 -6.37 7.86 6.39
N GLY A 615 -7.52 7.74 7.04
CA GLY A 615 -8.17 6.44 7.31
C GLY A 615 -7.51 5.61 8.41
N GLU A 616 -6.56 6.19 9.16
CA GLU A 616 -5.80 5.53 10.23
C GLU A 616 -5.80 6.34 11.53
N GLY A 617 -5.48 5.67 12.64
CA GLY A 617 -5.39 6.30 13.95
C GLY A 617 -4.04 7.01 14.23
N GLY A 618 -4.06 7.88 15.23
CA GLY A 618 -2.86 8.46 15.85
C GLY A 618 -1.91 7.39 16.40
N GLN A 619 -0.60 7.64 16.38
CA GLN A 619 0.40 6.68 16.87
C GLN A 619 1.45 7.41 17.70
N LEU A 620 1.70 6.90 18.91
CA LEU A 620 2.78 7.35 19.77
C LEU A 620 3.59 6.13 20.25
N PRO A 621 4.88 6.01 19.87
CA PRO A 621 5.74 4.92 20.32
C PRO A 621 5.85 4.86 21.85
N GLY A 622 5.85 3.66 22.41
CA GLY A 622 5.83 3.44 23.87
C GLY A 622 6.99 4.08 24.62
N HIS A 623 8.18 4.14 24.03
CA HIS A 623 9.34 4.80 24.63
C HIS A 623 9.18 6.33 24.78
N LYS A 624 8.21 6.95 24.08
CA LYS A 624 7.84 8.36 24.26
C LYS A 624 6.73 8.54 25.30
N VAL A 625 6.10 7.48 25.78
CA VAL A 625 4.99 7.54 26.74
C VAL A 625 5.58 7.50 28.16
N ASP A 626 6.13 8.63 28.58
CA ASP A 626 6.61 8.81 29.96
C ASP A 626 5.44 8.91 30.96
N ALA A 627 5.77 9.04 32.25
CA ALA A 627 4.76 9.14 33.30
C ALA A 627 3.86 10.38 33.17
N VAL A 628 4.36 11.48 32.61
CA VAL A 628 3.59 12.72 32.44
C VAL A 628 2.58 12.57 31.31
N ILE A 629 3.03 12.03 30.17
CA ILE A 629 2.18 11.75 29.01
C ILE A 629 1.14 10.69 29.37
N ALA A 630 1.56 9.61 30.04
CA ALA A 630 0.65 8.55 30.49
C ALA A 630 -0.44 9.10 31.40
N ARG A 631 -0.08 9.93 32.39
CA ARG A 631 -1.05 10.58 33.28
C ARG A 631 -2.00 11.50 32.51
N THR A 632 -1.49 12.30 31.57
CA THR A 632 -2.30 13.23 30.76
C THR A 632 -3.29 12.49 29.88
N ARG A 633 -2.91 11.31 29.37
CA ARG A 633 -3.74 10.48 28.49
C ARG A 633 -4.60 9.45 29.22
N HIS A 634 -4.46 9.33 30.54
CA HIS A 634 -5.02 8.22 31.33
C HIS A 634 -4.61 6.84 30.80
N SER A 635 -3.35 6.72 30.38
CA SER A 635 -2.76 5.49 29.83
C SER A 635 -1.65 4.93 30.71
N VAL A 636 -1.04 3.82 30.28
CA VAL A 636 0.06 3.15 30.99
C VAL A 636 1.42 3.67 30.48
N PRO A 637 2.37 4.04 31.36
CA PRO A 637 3.73 4.41 30.96
C PRO A 637 4.44 3.31 30.17
N GLY A 638 5.23 3.69 29.16
CA GLY A 638 6.02 2.77 28.34
C GLY A 638 5.23 1.98 27.27
N VAL A 639 3.90 2.05 27.28
CA VAL A 639 3.05 1.29 26.35
C VAL A 639 2.80 2.11 25.07
N THR A 640 3.01 1.49 23.90
CA THR A 640 2.72 2.12 22.61
C THR A 640 1.22 2.41 22.48
N LEU A 641 0.89 3.64 22.11
CA LEU A 641 -0.49 4.09 21.92
C LEU A 641 -0.80 4.18 20.43
N ILE A 642 -1.54 3.20 19.92
CA ILE A 642 -2.14 3.24 18.58
C ILE A 642 -3.62 3.53 18.77
N SER A 643 -4.10 4.67 18.30
CA SER A 643 -5.52 5.01 18.39
C SER A 643 -6.32 4.13 17.44
N PRO A 644 -7.59 3.79 17.74
CA PRO A 644 -8.47 3.20 16.75
C PRO A 644 -8.54 4.08 15.48
N PRO A 645 -8.66 3.52 14.27
CA PRO A 645 -8.92 4.31 13.08
C PRO A 645 -10.27 5.06 13.12
N PRO A 646 -11.41 4.43 13.48
CA PRO A 646 -12.69 5.13 13.61
C PRO A 646 -12.88 5.78 14.99
N HIS A 647 -13.89 6.65 15.08
CA HIS A 647 -14.19 7.49 16.24
C HIS A 647 -14.91 6.80 17.40
#